data_AF-A0AAJ0DDG5-F1
#
_entry.id   AF-A0AAJ0DDG5-F1
#
_cell.length_a   1.000
_cell.length_b   1.000
_cell.length_c   1.000
_cell.angle_alpha   90.00
_cell.angle_beta   90.00
_cell.angle_gamma   90.00
#
_symmetry.space_group_name_H-M   'P 1'
#
loop_
_entity.id
_entity.type
_entity.pdbx_description
1 polymer ?
#
loop_
_entity_poly.entity_id
_entity_poly.type
_entity_poly.pdbx_seq_one_letter_code
_entity_poly.pdbx_strand_id
1 'polypeptide(L)'
;MDPRRRAKEAVSKIAEKFGHLDEEELEELERVNQALRQKVERSLLAKDKIAGHAILTLAKNIYGSDARFVFELLQNADDNRFSKAHASGAPPYVTFHLYSDRIVVECNEDGFNERDLQSICSVGDSSKSASHGYIGAKGIGFKSVFIAAWKVQVQSGYYSFYFKHKRGDSGLGMVVPIWQDTMETLQDPLTRMTLYLHESDGETYLEDLRATIFKQLSDLQETSLLFLRKLKKISVKFYDDDDGLKTSRSFQKDDIDDHRVLLKTIKIQLPDDSTISTKQFHVTKYTASNLSRSASREIPDTADARKAAAVAEVVLAFPLTDGSEPLIEKQDLFAFLPVRESDFKFIIQSDFDTSANRQDISTTSRRNIDLLDAIADAFIAAVLTFCKHSDLCYTWPTFLPSSKDRITHFWLGLRDKIQSRVTRTPVLLARHGTQLRKIDTVALLAGHFKDDEGSPLLDDSATSVFISNRYSPEATNLLEEYGLKIMDVDHVVDLLRADLTRATSKMRSASTSQRWHSTMAQLLTKYANYYRVRQLALLPLRSGDWVSLDSGSVYLPTAEEIPVPIDVNMRILDPAAVANKDRRALYTRFGAAEPSVVDVRIAIGNGYGALFPCSSLAQSKSHLHFLYLSQLCDPKPVRKDYRTIHLRTSLGRNENPYTQDVFLPTHHPYGALELLASGTDVPGFPVIFLHSDYLLDAPEAPSLRYPSWERWLCDFIGVRERLRLVAEDGNALSDTWAYVASHRPDRLLGLLEHLWQHEESQITSNEALKTQIQGTNVEGLCGSLLSAPCTLKATYLPLASLRAHCERFMEQTEPFPFLELDSTMSPEQMRTKWLFLHEVFSVGIEDDLRFLLDVFFWIKQANPGSSTLTRHGRLIDLYIAIYAKCLGSADGERSRRMVA
;
A
#
# COMPACT_ATOMS: atom_id res chain seq x y z
N MET A 1 -76.42 -25.66 29.11
CA MET A 1 -75.71 -25.93 30.38
C MET A 1 -74.81 -24.76 30.68
N ASP A 2 -74.84 -24.26 31.91
CA ASP A 2 -73.89 -23.27 32.41
C ASP A 2 -72.44 -23.80 32.28
N PRO A 3 -71.51 -23.09 31.60
CA PRO A 3 -70.11 -23.50 31.46
C PRO A 3 -69.42 -23.80 32.80
N ARG A 4 -69.78 -23.09 33.87
CA ARG A 4 -69.24 -23.32 35.22
C ARG A 4 -69.71 -24.63 35.81
N ARG A 5 -70.99 -24.96 35.61
CA ARG A 5 -71.54 -26.26 36.01
C ARG A 5 -70.85 -27.41 35.26
N ARG A 6 -70.58 -27.25 33.96
CA ARG A 6 -69.84 -28.26 33.19
C ARG A 6 -68.40 -28.43 33.69
N ALA A 7 -67.73 -27.34 34.06
CA ALA A 7 -66.40 -27.39 34.67
C ALA A 7 -66.41 -28.13 36.02
N LYS A 8 -67.43 -27.87 36.87
CA LYS A 8 -67.62 -28.58 38.15
C LYS A 8 -67.80 -30.08 37.93
N GLU A 9 -68.70 -30.47 37.03
CA GLU A 9 -68.93 -31.88 36.67
C GLU A 9 -67.66 -32.56 36.14
N ALA A 10 -66.81 -31.86 35.37
CA ALA A 10 -65.54 -32.41 34.89
C ALA A 10 -64.52 -32.65 36.01
N VAL A 11 -64.44 -31.74 36.99
CA VAL A 11 -63.57 -31.90 38.17
C VAL A 11 -64.06 -33.08 39.03
N SER A 12 -65.36 -33.15 39.34
CA SER A 12 -65.95 -34.24 40.12
C SER A 12 -65.72 -35.60 39.46
N LYS A 13 -65.93 -35.73 38.14
CA LYS A 13 -65.67 -36.98 37.40
C LYS A 13 -64.24 -37.48 37.51
N ILE A 14 -63.26 -36.57 37.56
CA ILE A 14 -61.85 -36.97 37.74
C ILE A 14 -61.62 -37.41 39.19
N ALA A 15 -62.17 -36.68 40.17
CA ALA A 15 -62.06 -37.03 41.59
C ALA A 15 -62.67 -38.43 41.87
N GLU A 16 -63.86 -38.71 41.33
CA GLU A 16 -64.53 -40.02 41.42
C GLU A 16 -63.68 -41.16 40.84
N LYS A 17 -62.96 -40.94 39.74
CA LYS A 17 -62.06 -41.93 39.13
C LYS A 17 -60.93 -42.36 40.08
N PHE A 18 -60.51 -41.47 40.97
CA PHE A 18 -59.52 -41.75 42.00
C PHE A 18 -60.13 -42.21 43.33
N GLY A 19 -61.45 -42.46 43.38
CA GLY A 19 -62.14 -42.94 44.57
C GLY A 19 -62.31 -41.87 45.66
N HIS A 20 -62.27 -40.59 45.30
CA HIS A 20 -62.63 -39.51 46.22
C HIS A 20 -64.13 -39.55 46.49
N LEU A 21 -64.51 -39.49 47.76
CA LEU A 21 -65.88 -39.30 48.22
C LEU A 21 -65.98 -37.89 48.80
N ASP A 22 -67.03 -37.16 48.44
CA ASP A 22 -67.26 -35.84 49.01
C ASP A 22 -67.76 -35.93 50.47
N GLU A 23 -67.78 -34.80 51.16
CA GLU A 23 -68.11 -34.75 52.59
C GLU A 23 -69.58 -35.09 52.84
N GLU A 24 -70.47 -34.81 51.88
CA GLU A 24 -71.89 -35.17 51.94
C GLU A 24 -72.08 -36.69 51.80
N GLU A 25 -71.37 -37.35 50.87
CA GLU A 25 -71.37 -38.80 50.68
C GLU A 25 -70.82 -39.54 51.91
N LEU A 26 -69.76 -39.01 52.52
CA LEU A 26 -69.19 -39.56 53.76
C LEU A 26 -70.13 -39.37 54.95
N GLU A 27 -70.82 -38.23 55.06
CA GLU A 27 -71.84 -38.00 56.07
C GLU A 27 -73.06 -38.91 55.88
N GLU A 28 -73.51 -39.15 54.65
CA GLU A 28 -74.57 -40.10 54.35
C GLU A 28 -74.17 -41.54 54.71
N LEU A 29 -72.93 -41.94 54.36
CA LEU A 29 -72.36 -43.24 54.76
C LEU A 29 -72.28 -43.39 56.29
N GLU A 30 -71.94 -42.32 57.01
CA GLU A 30 -71.93 -42.30 58.47
C GLU A 30 -73.33 -42.43 59.05
N ARG A 31 -74.31 -41.71 58.50
CA ARG A 31 -75.72 -41.80 58.90
C ARG A 31 -76.30 -43.20 58.69
N VAL A 32 -75.83 -43.91 57.66
CA VAL A 32 -76.29 -45.28 57.34
C VAL A 32 -75.56 -46.35 58.18
N ASN A 33 -74.23 -46.31 58.27
CA ASN A 33 -73.44 -47.28 59.04
C ASN A 33 -72.00 -46.81 59.31
N GLN A 34 -71.73 -46.41 60.56
CA GLN A 34 -70.41 -45.94 61.00
C GLN A 34 -69.28 -46.98 60.80
N ALA A 35 -69.54 -48.27 61.00
CA ALA A 35 -68.53 -49.32 60.82
C ALA A 35 -68.22 -49.55 59.33
N LEU A 36 -69.22 -49.38 58.45
CA LEU A 36 -69.02 -49.44 56.99
C LEU A 36 -68.20 -48.25 56.51
N ARG A 37 -68.49 -47.03 57.00
CA ARG A 37 -67.66 -45.84 56.75
C ARG A 37 -66.20 -46.10 57.11
N GLN A 38 -65.92 -46.55 58.33
CA GLN A 38 -64.54 -46.83 58.78
C GLN A 38 -63.85 -47.92 57.93
N LYS A 39 -64.59 -48.92 57.44
CA LYS A 39 -64.06 -49.97 56.56
C LYS A 39 -63.75 -49.44 55.17
N VAL A 40 -64.61 -48.61 54.60
CA VAL A 40 -64.41 -47.93 53.31
C VAL A 40 -63.21 -47.00 53.40
N GLU A 41 -63.15 -46.14 54.42
CA GLU A 41 -62.01 -45.24 54.65
C GLU A 41 -60.69 -46.02 54.79
N ARG A 42 -60.64 -47.09 55.59
CA ARG A 42 -59.42 -47.93 55.71
C ARG A 42 -59.02 -48.59 54.39
N SER A 43 -60.00 -49.06 53.61
CA SER A 43 -59.71 -49.71 52.32
C SER A 43 -59.25 -48.72 51.26
N LEU A 44 -59.82 -47.50 51.25
CA LEU A 44 -59.38 -46.41 50.38
C LEU A 44 -57.97 -45.97 50.79
N LEU A 45 -57.73 -45.68 52.07
CA LEU A 45 -56.40 -45.34 52.61
C LEU A 45 -55.31 -46.37 52.27
N ALA A 46 -55.65 -47.67 52.29
CA ALA A 46 -54.70 -48.73 51.93
C ALA A 46 -54.38 -48.76 50.44
N LYS A 47 -55.39 -48.63 49.57
CA LYS A 47 -55.19 -48.48 48.11
C LYS A 47 -54.41 -47.21 47.80
N ASP A 48 -54.72 -46.14 48.51
CA ASP A 48 -54.11 -44.83 48.33
C ASP A 48 -52.62 -44.86 48.66
N LYS A 49 -52.24 -45.54 49.75
CA LYS A 49 -50.83 -45.74 50.11
C LYS A 49 -50.03 -46.46 49.01
N ILE A 50 -50.62 -47.43 48.32
CA ILE A 50 -49.93 -48.19 47.26
C ILE A 50 -49.78 -47.33 46.00
N ALA A 51 -50.86 -46.73 45.51
CA ALA A 51 -50.84 -45.91 44.30
C ALA A 51 -50.01 -44.62 44.51
N GLY A 52 -50.17 -44.00 45.68
CA GLY A 52 -49.47 -42.78 46.03
C GLY A 52 -47.99 -42.98 46.34
N HIS A 53 -47.54 -44.18 46.76
CA HIS A 53 -46.11 -44.47 46.94
C HIS A 53 -45.31 -44.38 45.62
N ALA A 54 -45.93 -44.77 44.49
CA ALA A 54 -45.34 -44.59 43.17
C ALA A 54 -45.19 -43.10 42.83
N ILE A 55 -46.22 -42.30 43.11
CA ILE A 55 -46.22 -40.83 42.92
C ILE A 55 -45.14 -40.19 43.79
N LEU A 56 -45.04 -40.59 45.07
CA LEU A 56 -44.03 -40.10 46.01
C LEU A 56 -42.62 -40.49 45.57
N THR A 57 -42.40 -41.70 45.06
CA THR A 57 -41.08 -42.15 44.58
C THR A 57 -40.66 -41.42 43.30
N LEU A 58 -41.59 -41.26 42.35
CA LEU A 58 -41.40 -40.52 41.10
C LEU A 58 -41.15 -39.06 41.35
N ALA A 59 -41.95 -38.46 42.24
CA ALA A 59 -41.67 -37.14 42.72
C ALA A 59 -40.26 -37.17 43.34
N LYS A 60 -39.94 -38.05 44.33
CA LYS A 60 -38.69 -38.11 45.15
C LYS A 60 -37.42 -38.08 44.31
N ASN A 61 -37.41 -38.77 43.18
CA ASN A 61 -36.27 -38.79 42.25
C ASN A 61 -36.04 -37.43 41.53
N ILE A 62 -37.04 -36.54 41.50
CA ILE A 62 -36.93 -35.15 41.04
C ILE A 62 -36.43 -34.20 42.15
N TYR A 63 -36.59 -34.56 43.43
CA TYR A 63 -36.22 -33.75 44.62
C TYR A 63 -34.70 -33.65 44.86
N GLY A 64 -33.85 -34.21 44.00
CA GLY A 64 -32.39 -34.18 44.18
C GLY A 64 -31.72 -32.78 44.14
N SER A 65 -32.48 -31.69 44.10
CA SER A 65 -31.99 -30.33 44.32
C SER A 65 -33.17 -29.41 44.61
N ASP A 66 -33.13 -28.64 45.71
CA ASP A 66 -34.16 -27.70 46.19
C ASP A 66 -34.48 -26.51 45.23
N ALA A 67 -34.14 -26.64 43.94
CA ALA A 67 -34.08 -25.55 42.96
C ALA A 67 -34.86 -25.74 41.66
N ARG A 68 -35.52 -26.87 41.42
CA ARG A 68 -36.14 -27.15 40.10
C ARG A 68 -37.56 -26.60 39.94
N PHE A 69 -38.26 -26.35 41.04
CA PHE A 69 -39.68 -25.99 41.03
C PHE A 69 -39.97 -24.67 40.29
N VAL A 70 -39.14 -23.63 40.47
CA VAL A 70 -39.31 -22.34 39.80
C VAL A 70 -39.21 -22.47 38.27
N PHE A 71 -38.33 -23.34 37.77
CA PHE A 71 -38.16 -23.57 36.32
C PHE A 71 -39.31 -24.34 35.73
N GLU A 72 -39.80 -25.35 36.44
CA GLU A 72 -40.99 -26.10 36.02
C GLU A 72 -42.19 -25.15 35.88
N LEU A 73 -42.36 -24.18 36.80
CA LEU A 73 -43.40 -23.16 36.67
C LEU A 73 -43.21 -22.24 35.46
N LEU A 74 -41.99 -21.75 35.23
CA LEU A 74 -41.68 -20.91 34.06
C LEU A 74 -41.91 -21.66 32.73
N GLN A 75 -41.48 -22.91 32.66
CA GLN A 75 -41.65 -23.76 31.48
C GLN A 75 -43.13 -24.09 31.25
N ASN A 76 -43.87 -24.43 32.31
CA ASN A 76 -45.32 -24.65 32.23
C ASN A 76 -46.02 -23.40 31.68
N ALA A 77 -45.64 -22.20 32.16
CA ALA A 77 -46.18 -20.95 31.64
C ALA A 77 -45.80 -20.69 30.17
N ASP A 78 -44.57 -20.98 29.75
CA ASP A 78 -44.12 -20.83 28.35
C ASP A 78 -44.79 -21.82 27.38
N ASP A 79 -45.15 -23.00 27.88
CA ASP A 79 -45.85 -24.04 27.11
C ASP A 79 -47.33 -23.75 26.89
N ASN A 80 -47.91 -22.78 27.60
CA ASN A 80 -49.32 -22.42 27.50
C ASN A 80 -49.71 -21.87 26.12
N ARG A 81 -51.02 -21.76 25.90
CA ARG A 81 -51.60 -21.13 24.72
C ARG A 81 -51.94 -19.68 25.02
N PHE A 82 -51.55 -18.79 24.12
CA PHE A 82 -51.74 -17.34 24.30
C PHE A 82 -52.54 -16.73 23.14
N SER A 83 -53.34 -17.50 22.41
CA SER A 83 -54.07 -17.03 21.23
C SER A 83 -54.97 -15.83 21.56
N LYS A 84 -55.60 -15.81 22.73
CA LYS A 84 -56.41 -14.67 23.21
C LYS A 84 -55.57 -13.43 23.50
N ALA A 85 -54.42 -13.60 24.15
CA ALA A 85 -53.50 -12.48 24.43
C ALA A 85 -52.95 -11.88 23.14
N HIS A 86 -52.57 -12.71 22.16
CA HIS A 86 -52.14 -12.22 20.84
C HIS A 86 -53.27 -11.47 20.11
N ALA A 87 -54.51 -11.97 20.19
CA ALA A 87 -55.67 -11.31 19.57
C ALA A 87 -55.98 -9.93 20.17
N SER A 88 -55.65 -9.70 21.45
CA SER A 88 -55.80 -8.40 22.12
C SER A 88 -54.56 -7.50 22.03
N GLY A 89 -53.51 -7.93 21.32
CA GLY A 89 -52.24 -7.21 21.25
C GLY A 89 -51.44 -7.19 22.56
N ALA A 90 -51.78 -8.05 23.53
CA ALA A 90 -51.10 -8.15 24.80
C ALA A 90 -49.92 -9.14 24.74
N PRO A 91 -48.74 -8.81 25.29
CA PRO A 91 -47.62 -9.73 25.34
C PRO A 91 -47.93 -10.91 26.28
N PRO A 92 -47.59 -12.16 25.90
CA PRO A 92 -47.62 -13.30 26.82
C PRO A 92 -46.75 -13.04 28.06
N TYR A 93 -47.33 -13.19 29.25
CA TYR A 93 -46.64 -12.91 30.51
C TYR A 93 -46.88 -13.96 31.58
N VAL A 94 -45.94 -14.00 32.54
CA VAL A 94 -46.12 -14.65 33.83
C VAL A 94 -45.71 -13.70 34.97
N THR A 95 -46.51 -13.64 36.03
CA THR A 95 -46.23 -12.85 37.24
C THR A 95 -46.20 -13.75 38.47
N PHE A 96 -45.14 -13.63 39.27
CA PHE A 96 -45.00 -14.26 40.57
C PHE A 96 -45.22 -13.22 41.67
N HIS A 97 -46.17 -13.47 42.56
CA HIS A 97 -46.41 -12.68 43.76
C HIS A 97 -45.97 -13.50 44.97
N LEU A 98 -45.02 -12.97 45.73
CA LEU A 98 -44.35 -13.66 46.83
C LEU A 98 -44.78 -13.03 48.15
N TYR A 99 -45.51 -13.80 48.96
CA TYR A 99 -46.06 -13.39 50.26
C TYR A 99 -45.42 -14.15 51.42
N SER A 100 -45.78 -13.74 52.64
CA SER A 100 -45.32 -14.36 53.88
C SER A 100 -45.86 -15.80 54.10
N ASP A 101 -46.83 -16.27 53.32
CA ASP A 101 -47.51 -17.56 53.51
C ASP A 101 -47.83 -18.29 52.18
N ARG A 102 -47.76 -17.59 51.05
CA ARG A 102 -48.19 -18.10 49.74
C ARG A 102 -47.36 -17.55 48.58
N ILE A 103 -47.43 -18.25 47.45
CA ILE A 103 -46.94 -17.77 46.15
C ILE A 103 -48.13 -17.77 45.19
N VAL A 104 -48.40 -16.64 44.53
CA VAL A 104 -49.43 -16.55 43.49
C VAL A 104 -48.76 -16.41 42.13
N VAL A 105 -49.09 -17.30 41.21
CA VAL A 105 -48.59 -17.32 39.83
C VAL A 105 -49.73 -16.96 38.89
N GLU A 106 -49.56 -15.89 38.12
CA GLU A 106 -50.56 -15.41 37.17
C GLU A 106 -50.01 -15.46 35.75
N CYS A 107 -50.81 -15.98 34.81
CA CYS A 107 -50.44 -16.10 33.40
C CYS A 107 -51.64 -15.73 32.51
N ASN A 108 -51.46 -14.87 31.52
CA ASN A 108 -52.53 -14.48 30.58
C ASN A 108 -52.76 -15.50 29.46
N GLU A 109 -52.78 -16.78 29.80
CA GLU A 109 -53.09 -17.85 28.84
C GLU A 109 -54.58 -17.92 28.51
N ASP A 110 -54.94 -18.69 27.47
CA ASP A 110 -56.31 -18.83 26.98
C ASP A 110 -57.31 -19.37 28.03
N GLY A 111 -56.80 -20.02 29.07
CA GLY A 111 -57.54 -20.72 30.11
C GLY A 111 -57.62 -22.23 29.89
N PHE A 112 -57.86 -22.98 30.97
CA PHE A 112 -57.90 -24.44 30.99
C PHE A 112 -59.10 -24.97 30.19
N ASN A 113 -58.86 -26.07 29.48
CA ASN A 113 -59.92 -26.94 28.99
C ASN A 113 -59.88 -28.32 29.68
N GLU A 114 -60.83 -29.18 29.35
CA GLU A 114 -60.97 -30.51 29.97
C GLU A 114 -59.71 -31.40 29.78
N ARG A 115 -58.96 -31.23 28.68
CA ARG A 115 -57.69 -31.95 28.44
C ARG A 115 -56.57 -31.44 29.33
N ASP A 116 -56.53 -30.13 29.59
CA ASP A 116 -55.53 -29.54 30.49
C ASP A 116 -55.79 -30.00 31.93
N LEU A 117 -57.06 -30.02 32.35
CA LEU A 117 -57.49 -30.59 33.63
C LEU A 117 -57.10 -32.07 33.75
N GLN A 118 -57.35 -32.90 32.73
CA GLN A 118 -56.92 -34.30 32.74
C GLN A 118 -55.40 -34.44 32.79
N SER A 119 -54.68 -33.60 32.05
CA SER A 119 -53.21 -33.62 31.97
C SER A 119 -52.56 -33.25 33.30
N ILE A 120 -53.06 -32.21 33.99
CA ILE A 120 -52.53 -31.79 35.29
C ILE A 120 -52.84 -32.83 36.38
N CYS A 121 -53.90 -33.63 36.25
CA CYS A 121 -54.26 -34.70 37.20
C CYS A 121 -53.58 -36.06 36.90
N SER A 122 -52.92 -36.21 35.75
CA SER A 122 -52.29 -37.47 35.34
C SER A 122 -50.87 -37.64 35.90
N VAL A 123 -50.40 -38.88 36.01
CA VAL A 123 -49.02 -39.24 36.37
C VAL A 123 -48.44 -40.07 35.24
N GLY A 124 -47.36 -39.61 34.62
CA GLY A 124 -46.68 -40.34 33.54
C GLY A 124 -47.27 -40.21 32.13
N ASP A 125 -48.49 -39.67 31.98
CA ASP A 125 -49.28 -39.77 30.74
C ASP A 125 -49.66 -38.38 30.16
N SER A 126 -48.65 -37.59 29.73
CA SER A 126 -48.90 -36.32 29.02
C SER A 126 -48.69 -36.44 27.51
N SER A 127 -49.68 -35.98 26.74
CA SER A 127 -49.78 -36.08 25.27
C SER A 127 -48.95 -35.05 24.49
N LYS A 128 -48.03 -34.32 25.15
CA LYS A 128 -47.13 -33.39 24.45
C LYS A 128 -45.91 -34.16 23.93
N SER A 129 -45.69 -34.07 22.62
CA SER A 129 -44.54 -34.69 21.93
C SER A 129 -43.23 -34.31 22.62
N ALA A 130 -42.28 -35.25 22.69
CA ALA A 130 -40.95 -35.10 23.29
C ALA A 130 -40.02 -34.15 22.49
N SER A 131 -40.55 -33.03 22.03
CA SER A 131 -39.86 -32.07 21.21
C SER A 131 -39.44 -30.90 22.09
N HIS A 132 -38.13 -30.81 22.35
CA HIS A 132 -37.39 -29.71 22.98
C HIS A 132 -37.35 -29.80 24.53
N GLY A 133 -36.42 -30.60 25.05
CA GLY A 133 -36.29 -30.87 26.49
C GLY A 133 -35.51 -29.81 27.26
N TYR A 134 -35.77 -29.71 28.57
CA TYR A 134 -34.90 -29.05 29.57
C TYR A 134 -34.98 -29.66 30.99
N ILE A 135 -35.40 -30.94 31.13
CA ILE A 135 -35.75 -31.70 32.36
C ILE A 135 -37.27 -31.89 32.44
N GLY A 136 -37.71 -33.07 32.91
CA GLY A 136 -39.12 -33.42 33.08
C GLY A 136 -39.45 -34.79 32.47
N ALA A 137 -39.47 -35.83 33.31
CA ALA A 137 -40.24 -37.02 32.98
C ALA A 137 -41.73 -36.62 32.88
N LYS A 138 -42.40 -37.08 31.82
CA LYS A 138 -43.75 -36.67 31.43
C LYS A 138 -44.73 -36.73 32.63
N GLY A 139 -45.46 -35.64 32.88
CA GLY A 139 -46.58 -35.61 33.84
C GLY A 139 -46.20 -35.48 35.33
N ILE A 140 -44.95 -35.10 35.67
CA ILE A 140 -44.49 -35.02 37.07
C ILE A 140 -44.05 -33.60 37.47
N GLY A 141 -43.70 -32.73 36.51
CA GLY A 141 -43.17 -31.37 36.76
C GLY A 141 -44.05 -30.52 37.69
N PHE A 142 -45.37 -30.46 37.44
CA PHE A 142 -46.32 -29.80 38.32
C PHE A 142 -46.33 -30.38 39.75
N LYS A 143 -46.10 -31.67 39.95
CA LYS A 143 -46.14 -32.28 41.30
C LYS A 143 -45.01 -31.79 42.19
N SER A 144 -43.94 -31.23 41.63
CA SER A 144 -42.86 -30.61 42.39
C SER A 144 -43.31 -29.40 43.23
N VAL A 145 -44.45 -28.78 42.90
CA VAL A 145 -45.02 -27.67 43.67
C VAL A 145 -45.31 -28.04 45.13
N PHE A 146 -45.63 -29.32 45.39
CA PHE A 146 -45.99 -29.80 46.73
C PHE A 146 -44.80 -29.95 47.68
N ILE A 147 -43.57 -29.74 47.18
CA ILE A 147 -42.37 -29.53 48.01
C ILE A 147 -42.56 -28.30 48.89
N ALA A 148 -43.02 -27.21 48.26
CA ALA A 148 -43.16 -25.91 48.87
C ALA A 148 -44.56 -25.69 49.46
N ALA A 149 -45.59 -26.22 48.81
CA ALA A 149 -46.99 -25.95 49.15
C ALA A 149 -47.75 -27.19 49.66
N TRP A 150 -48.61 -27.02 50.65
CA TRP A 150 -49.52 -28.07 51.10
C TRP A 150 -50.86 -28.05 50.35
N LYS A 151 -51.23 -26.89 49.77
CA LYS A 151 -52.42 -26.70 48.95
C LYS A 151 -52.08 -25.87 47.73
N VAL A 152 -52.61 -26.28 46.57
CA VAL A 152 -52.46 -25.56 45.31
C VAL A 152 -53.84 -25.31 44.74
N GLN A 153 -54.27 -24.07 44.70
CA GLN A 153 -55.52 -23.65 44.09
C GLN A 153 -55.27 -23.18 42.66
N VAL A 154 -56.12 -23.61 41.72
CA VAL A 154 -56.08 -23.23 40.31
C VAL A 154 -57.41 -22.60 39.93
N GLN A 155 -57.35 -21.38 39.42
CA GLN A 155 -58.47 -20.63 38.85
C GLN A 155 -58.14 -20.33 37.39
N SER A 156 -58.93 -20.84 36.46
CA SER A 156 -58.66 -20.70 35.03
C SER A 156 -59.95 -20.79 34.21
N GLY A 157 -60.37 -19.67 33.62
CA GLY A 157 -61.67 -19.57 32.94
C GLY A 157 -62.83 -19.96 33.86
N TYR A 158 -63.54 -21.04 33.53
CA TYR A 158 -64.65 -21.56 34.33
C TYR A 158 -64.24 -22.57 35.41
N TYR A 159 -62.96 -22.97 35.46
CA TYR A 159 -62.45 -23.93 36.44
C TYR A 159 -61.96 -23.23 37.71
N SER A 160 -62.40 -23.73 38.86
CA SER A 160 -61.89 -23.34 40.18
C SER A 160 -61.82 -24.59 41.06
N PHE A 161 -60.59 -25.09 41.26
CA PHE A 161 -60.34 -26.32 42.01
C PHE A 161 -59.00 -26.24 42.73
N TYR A 162 -58.75 -27.15 43.66
CA TYR A 162 -57.47 -27.26 44.34
C TYR A 162 -57.02 -28.70 44.50
N PHE A 163 -55.73 -28.85 44.77
CA PHE A 163 -55.10 -30.08 45.21
C PHE A 163 -54.59 -29.87 46.64
N LYS A 164 -54.63 -30.91 47.46
CA LYS A 164 -54.21 -30.85 48.87
C LYS A 164 -53.34 -32.05 49.20
N HIS A 165 -52.10 -31.78 49.60
CA HIS A 165 -51.13 -32.81 49.99
C HIS A 165 -50.21 -32.27 51.09
N LYS A 166 -50.30 -32.83 52.30
CA LYS A 166 -49.40 -32.57 53.41
C LYS A 166 -48.27 -33.58 53.46
N ARG A 167 -47.16 -33.23 54.14
CA ARG A 167 -46.07 -34.16 54.39
C ARG A 167 -46.58 -35.38 55.18
N GLY A 168 -46.30 -36.57 54.67
CA GLY A 168 -46.77 -37.83 55.26
C GLY A 168 -48.05 -38.40 54.64
N ASP A 169 -48.75 -37.64 53.79
CA ASP A 169 -49.90 -38.14 53.05
C ASP A 169 -49.51 -39.20 52.01
N SER A 170 -50.48 -39.95 51.51
CA SER A 170 -50.29 -41.04 50.55
C SER A 170 -49.63 -40.59 49.23
N GLY A 171 -49.79 -39.33 48.82
CA GLY A 171 -49.32 -38.78 47.53
C GLY A 171 -50.44 -38.54 46.51
N LEU A 172 -51.61 -39.17 46.68
CA LEU A 172 -52.77 -38.99 45.79
C LEU A 172 -53.37 -37.59 45.81
N GLY A 173 -53.28 -36.89 46.94
CA GLY A 173 -53.73 -35.51 47.06
C GLY A 173 -53.06 -34.54 46.07
N MET A 174 -51.94 -34.93 45.47
CA MET A 174 -51.27 -34.16 44.41
C MET A 174 -51.97 -34.29 43.04
N VAL A 175 -52.83 -35.30 42.82
CA VAL A 175 -53.47 -35.63 41.53
C VAL A 175 -54.99 -35.61 41.56
N VAL A 176 -55.60 -35.63 42.74
CA VAL A 176 -57.05 -35.56 42.91
C VAL A 176 -57.49 -34.09 43.00
N PRO A 177 -58.20 -33.55 41.98
CA PRO A 177 -58.70 -32.19 42.04
C PRO A 177 -59.99 -32.12 42.86
N ILE A 178 -60.12 -31.10 43.72
CA ILE A 178 -61.32 -30.85 44.52
C ILE A 178 -61.91 -29.52 44.10
N TRP A 179 -63.19 -29.49 43.73
CA TRP A 179 -63.86 -28.26 43.34
C TRP A 179 -63.86 -27.23 44.48
N GLN A 180 -63.66 -25.96 44.14
CA GLN A 180 -63.76 -24.86 45.09
C GLN A 180 -64.68 -23.78 44.53
N ASP A 181 -65.81 -23.58 45.18
CA ASP A 181 -66.68 -22.46 44.88
C ASP A 181 -65.99 -21.14 45.27
N THR A 182 -65.99 -20.18 44.35
CA THR A 182 -65.39 -18.87 44.51
C THR A 182 -66.32 -17.80 43.96
N MET A 183 -66.46 -16.69 44.68
CA MET A 183 -67.18 -15.50 44.19
C MET A 183 -66.30 -14.64 43.27
N GLU A 184 -64.99 -14.87 43.28
CA GLU A 184 -64.03 -14.12 42.48
C GLU A 184 -64.06 -14.60 41.03
N THR A 185 -64.28 -13.67 40.10
CA THR A 185 -64.19 -13.92 38.66
C THR A 185 -62.92 -13.26 38.14
N LEU A 186 -62.00 -14.04 37.58
CA LEU A 186 -60.78 -13.52 36.97
C LEU A 186 -61.10 -12.85 35.62
N GLN A 187 -60.35 -11.80 35.28
CA GLN A 187 -60.45 -11.15 33.98
C GLN A 187 -59.86 -12.06 32.89
N ASP A 188 -60.67 -12.51 31.93
CA ASP A 188 -60.21 -13.33 30.80
C ASP A 188 -59.38 -12.47 29.81
N PRO A 189 -58.22 -12.94 29.30
CA PRO A 189 -57.54 -14.20 29.60
C PRO A 189 -56.64 -14.14 30.86
N LEU A 190 -56.89 -15.00 31.85
CA LEU A 190 -56.05 -15.16 33.03
C LEU A 190 -56.23 -16.54 33.69
N THR A 191 -55.10 -17.19 33.97
CA THR A 191 -54.99 -18.30 34.91
C THR A 191 -54.24 -17.82 36.15
N ARG A 192 -54.79 -18.08 37.33
CA ARG A 192 -54.13 -17.87 38.62
C ARG A 192 -53.92 -19.22 39.31
N MET A 193 -52.70 -19.45 39.78
CA MET A 193 -52.34 -20.57 40.63
C MET A 193 -51.82 -20.05 41.97
N THR A 194 -52.50 -20.37 43.07
CA THR A 194 -52.11 -19.99 44.42
C THR A 194 -51.54 -21.19 45.15
N LEU A 195 -50.27 -21.09 45.52
CA LEU A 195 -49.50 -22.09 46.25
C LEU A 195 -49.44 -21.69 47.72
N TYR A 196 -50.19 -22.37 48.58
CA TYR A 196 -50.18 -22.14 50.03
C TYR A 196 -49.02 -22.92 50.65
N LEU A 197 -48.03 -22.20 51.17
CA LEU A 197 -46.77 -22.77 51.66
C LEU A 197 -47.00 -23.59 52.93
N HIS A 198 -46.21 -24.66 53.13
CA HIS A 198 -46.28 -25.46 54.36
C HIS A 198 -46.05 -24.58 55.60
N GLU A 199 -46.99 -24.63 56.54
CA GLU A 199 -46.87 -23.98 57.86
C GLU A 199 -45.94 -24.81 58.76
N SER A 200 -45.34 -24.13 59.73
CA SER A 200 -44.16 -24.49 60.51
C SER A 200 -44.28 -25.73 61.42
N ASP A 201 -44.38 -26.92 60.83
CA ASP A 201 -44.10 -28.18 61.54
C ASP A 201 -42.63 -28.61 61.32
N GLY A 202 -41.70 -27.84 61.92
CA GLY A 202 -40.24 -28.08 61.88
C GLY A 202 -39.44 -26.89 61.34
N GLU A 203 -39.10 -25.96 62.23
CA GLU A 203 -38.74 -24.55 61.95
C GLU A 203 -37.61 -24.34 60.91
N THR A 204 -36.51 -25.11 60.92
CA THR A 204 -35.32 -24.72 60.12
C THR A 204 -35.38 -25.10 58.64
N TYR A 205 -35.80 -26.34 58.29
CA TYR A 205 -35.77 -26.81 56.90
C TYR A 205 -36.76 -26.06 55.99
N LEU A 206 -37.96 -25.76 56.50
CA LEU A 206 -39.00 -25.08 55.72
C LEU A 206 -38.65 -23.61 55.48
N GLU A 207 -38.06 -22.95 56.47
CA GLU A 207 -37.53 -21.59 56.34
C GLU A 207 -36.39 -21.55 55.31
N ASP A 208 -35.44 -22.49 55.37
CA ASP A 208 -34.33 -22.60 54.43
C ASP A 208 -34.81 -22.87 52.99
N LEU A 209 -35.76 -23.80 52.81
CA LEU A 209 -36.37 -24.11 51.51
C LEU A 209 -37.06 -22.86 50.94
N ARG A 210 -37.79 -22.14 51.78
CA ARG A 210 -38.51 -20.95 51.36
C ARG A 210 -37.58 -19.81 50.99
N ALA A 211 -36.57 -19.54 51.82
CA ALA A 211 -35.51 -18.58 51.53
C ALA A 211 -34.83 -18.93 50.19
N THR A 212 -34.62 -20.22 49.94
CA THR A 212 -34.05 -20.74 48.68
C THR A 212 -34.95 -20.46 47.47
N ILE A 213 -36.26 -20.72 47.56
CA ILE A 213 -37.22 -20.43 46.48
C ILE A 213 -37.28 -18.92 46.19
N PHE A 214 -37.34 -18.11 47.24
CA PHE A 214 -37.44 -16.65 47.12
C PHE A 214 -36.16 -16.08 46.51
N LYS A 215 -35.00 -16.60 46.93
CA LYS A 215 -33.71 -16.28 46.35
C LYS A 215 -33.66 -16.63 44.87
N GLN A 216 -34.10 -17.81 44.45
CA GLN A 216 -34.11 -18.20 43.03
C GLN A 216 -34.98 -17.31 42.16
N LEU A 217 -36.17 -16.92 42.62
CA LEU A 217 -37.03 -15.98 41.91
C LEU A 217 -36.43 -14.56 41.91
N SER A 218 -35.70 -14.18 42.96
CA SER A 218 -34.95 -12.92 43.03
C SER A 218 -33.73 -12.90 42.09
N ASP A 219 -33.06 -14.05 41.93
CA ASP A 219 -31.87 -14.24 41.09
C ASP A 219 -32.24 -14.43 39.62
N LEU A 220 -33.53 -14.55 39.28
CA LEU A 220 -33.99 -14.59 37.89
C LEU A 220 -33.49 -13.34 37.15
N GLN A 221 -32.86 -13.58 36.00
CA GLN A 221 -32.28 -12.53 35.15
C GLN A 221 -33.15 -12.29 33.91
N GLU A 222 -33.07 -11.08 33.35
CA GLU A 222 -33.77 -10.71 32.10
C GLU A 222 -33.41 -11.63 30.93
N THR A 223 -32.17 -12.13 30.90
CA THR A 223 -31.61 -13.03 29.89
C THR A 223 -32.36 -14.36 29.78
N SER A 224 -33.09 -14.77 30.83
CA SER A 224 -33.95 -15.96 30.81
C SER A 224 -34.99 -15.90 29.68
N LEU A 225 -35.48 -14.69 29.34
CA LEU A 225 -36.44 -14.49 28.25
C LEU A 225 -35.86 -14.81 26.86
N LEU A 226 -34.53 -14.81 26.68
CA LEU A 226 -33.88 -15.14 25.41
C LEU A 226 -34.08 -16.61 25.02
N PHE A 227 -34.28 -17.47 26.03
CA PHE A 227 -34.38 -18.92 25.86
C PHE A 227 -35.83 -19.41 25.84
N LEU A 228 -36.77 -18.60 26.32
CA LEU A 228 -38.21 -18.88 26.31
C LEU A 228 -38.81 -18.62 24.93
N ARG A 229 -39.77 -19.47 24.54
CA ARG A 229 -40.34 -19.50 23.19
C ARG A 229 -41.52 -18.54 23.02
N LYS A 230 -42.42 -18.48 24.01
CA LYS A 230 -43.69 -17.75 23.90
C LYS A 230 -43.76 -16.57 24.86
N LEU A 231 -43.27 -16.71 26.08
CA LEU A 231 -43.26 -15.64 27.08
C LEU A 231 -42.43 -14.46 26.59
N LYS A 232 -43.02 -13.28 26.70
CA LYS A 232 -42.40 -11.99 26.40
C LYS A 232 -42.19 -11.15 27.65
N LYS A 233 -42.88 -11.45 28.74
CA LYS A 233 -42.74 -10.71 30.01
C LYS A 233 -42.73 -11.65 31.21
N ILE A 234 -41.82 -11.38 32.15
CA ILE A 234 -41.80 -12.03 33.47
C ILE A 234 -41.83 -10.94 34.53
N SER A 235 -42.63 -11.10 35.58
CA SER A 235 -42.67 -10.17 36.70
C SER A 235 -42.58 -10.92 38.02
N VAL A 236 -41.80 -10.39 38.97
CA VAL A 236 -41.65 -10.93 40.32
C VAL A 236 -41.92 -9.80 41.31
N LYS A 237 -42.92 -9.96 42.16
CA LYS A 237 -43.41 -8.99 43.13
C LYS A 237 -43.28 -9.56 44.54
N PHE A 238 -42.63 -8.83 45.43
CA PHE A 238 -42.43 -9.20 46.83
C PHE A 238 -43.33 -8.35 47.71
N TYR A 239 -44.08 -9.01 48.58
CA TYR A 239 -45.01 -8.39 49.51
C TYR A 239 -44.49 -8.52 50.95
N ASP A 240 -44.87 -7.58 51.81
CA ASP A 240 -44.63 -7.64 53.25
C ASP A 240 -45.74 -8.45 53.97
N ASP A 241 -45.66 -8.50 55.30
CA ASP A 241 -46.60 -9.26 56.13
C ASP A 241 -48.01 -8.62 56.16
N ASP A 242 -48.14 -7.35 55.77
CA ASP A 242 -49.42 -6.63 55.66
C ASP A 242 -49.99 -6.68 54.22
N ASP A 243 -49.50 -7.61 53.38
CA ASP A 243 -49.81 -7.72 51.96
C ASP A 243 -49.50 -6.44 51.14
N GLY A 244 -48.64 -5.56 51.66
CA GLY A 244 -48.12 -4.37 51.00
C GLY A 244 -47.00 -4.71 50.02
N LEU A 245 -47.01 -4.10 48.83
CA LEU A 245 -45.94 -4.32 47.84
C LEU A 245 -44.64 -3.66 48.32
N LYS A 246 -43.58 -4.46 48.53
CA LYS A 246 -42.26 -3.97 48.96
C LYS A 246 -41.35 -3.68 47.76
N THR A 247 -41.17 -4.67 46.90
CA THR A 247 -40.34 -4.54 45.68
C THR A 247 -40.95 -5.29 44.51
N SER A 248 -40.68 -4.84 43.29
CA SER A 248 -41.10 -5.52 42.06
C SER A 248 -39.99 -5.47 41.03
N ARG A 249 -39.82 -6.55 40.28
CA ARG A 249 -38.92 -6.65 39.14
C ARG A 249 -39.68 -7.20 37.94
N SER A 250 -39.65 -6.50 36.82
CA SER A 250 -40.26 -6.95 35.57
C SER A 250 -39.22 -6.97 34.46
N PHE A 251 -39.23 -8.04 33.68
CA PHE A 251 -38.44 -8.23 32.47
C PHE A 251 -39.38 -8.26 31.28
N GLN A 252 -39.01 -7.59 30.19
CA GLN A 252 -39.74 -7.61 28.93
C GLN A 252 -38.76 -7.86 27.78
N LYS A 253 -39.21 -8.66 26.80
CA LYS A 253 -38.50 -8.99 25.58
C LYS A 253 -39.26 -8.42 24.39
N ASP A 254 -38.59 -7.57 23.63
CA ASP A 254 -39.08 -7.03 22.35
C ASP A 254 -38.13 -7.46 21.23
N ASP A 255 -38.65 -8.02 20.15
CA ASP A 255 -37.82 -8.43 19.00
C ASP A 255 -37.61 -7.21 18.09
N ILE A 256 -36.36 -6.86 17.80
CA ILE A 256 -36.01 -5.75 16.89
C ILE A 256 -36.04 -6.25 15.44
N ASP A 257 -35.44 -7.41 15.22
CA ASP A 257 -35.46 -8.17 13.96
C ASP A 257 -35.28 -9.67 14.24
N ASP A 258 -35.10 -10.47 13.18
CA ASP A 258 -34.96 -11.93 13.26
C ASP A 258 -33.83 -12.41 14.19
N HIS A 259 -32.82 -11.58 14.44
CA HIS A 259 -31.65 -11.94 15.23
C HIS A 259 -31.38 -10.99 16.39
N ARG A 260 -31.92 -9.78 16.43
CA ARG A 260 -31.69 -8.81 17.51
C ARG A 260 -32.90 -8.69 18.41
N VAL A 261 -32.62 -8.73 19.72
CA VAL A 261 -33.62 -8.70 20.78
C VAL A 261 -33.26 -7.60 21.78
N LEU A 262 -34.26 -6.82 22.20
CA LEU A 262 -34.15 -5.86 23.27
C LEU A 262 -34.75 -6.45 24.55
N LEU A 263 -33.98 -6.46 25.63
CA LEU A 263 -34.43 -6.78 26.96
C LEU A 263 -34.57 -5.52 27.79
N LYS A 264 -35.74 -5.31 28.38
CA LYS A 264 -36.04 -4.20 29.29
C LYS A 264 -36.24 -4.74 30.70
N THR A 265 -35.52 -4.18 31.66
CA THR A 265 -35.64 -4.48 33.08
C THR A 265 -36.22 -3.27 33.79
N ILE A 266 -37.29 -3.48 34.55
CA ILE A 266 -37.96 -2.47 35.37
C ILE A 266 -37.88 -2.95 36.82
N LYS A 267 -37.16 -2.22 37.67
CA LYS A 267 -37.10 -2.48 39.11
C LYS A 267 -37.84 -1.35 39.82
N ILE A 268 -38.76 -1.70 40.71
CA ILE A 268 -39.52 -0.77 41.55
C ILE A 268 -39.18 -1.11 42.99
N GLN A 269 -38.62 -0.14 43.72
CA GLN A 269 -38.46 -0.17 45.17
C GLN A 269 -39.28 0.98 45.74
N LEU A 270 -40.35 0.65 46.48
CA LEU A 270 -41.18 1.66 47.12
C LEU A 270 -40.44 2.21 48.37
N PRO A 271 -40.50 3.53 48.65
CA PRO A 271 -41.50 4.47 48.16
C PRO A 271 -41.24 5.16 46.81
N ASP A 272 -40.00 5.35 46.33
CA ASP A 272 -39.74 6.40 45.30
C ASP A 272 -38.64 6.13 44.27
N ASP A 273 -38.18 4.89 44.06
CA ASP A 273 -37.22 4.63 42.98
C ASP A 273 -37.68 3.53 42.02
N SER A 274 -37.91 3.93 40.76
CA SER A 274 -38.11 3.02 39.64
C SER A 274 -36.94 3.16 38.68
N THR A 275 -36.14 2.11 38.56
CA THR A 275 -35.02 2.06 37.60
C THR A 275 -35.42 1.24 36.39
N ILE A 276 -35.16 1.81 35.21
CA ILE A 276 -35.36 1.12 33.92
C ILE A 276 -34.00 0.97 33.27
N SER A 277 -33.62 -0.25 32.93
CA SER A 277 -32.44 -0.54 32.11
C SER A 277 -32.82 -1.35 30.88
N THR A 278 -32.07 -1.16 29.80
CA THR A 278 -32.26 -1.86 28.53
C THR A 278 -30.95 -2.48 28.08
N LYS A 279 -31.01 -3.69 27.53
CA LYS A 279 -29.86 -4.37 26.94
C LYS A 279 -30.25 -4.98 25.61
N GLN A 280 -29.42 -4.80 24.59
CA GLN A 280 -29.62 -5.40 23.29
C GLN A 280 -28.74 -6.64 23.13
N PHE A 281 -29.27 -7.68 22.49
CA PHE A 281 -28.54 -8.90 22.19
C PHE A 281 -28.76 -9.31 20.74
N HIS A 282 -27.72 -9.82 20.09
CA HIS A 282 -27.88 -10.67 18.92
C HIS A 282 -27.98 -12.13 19.35
N VAL A 283 -29.05 -12.82 18.98
CA VAL A 283 -29.35 -14.19 19.37
C VAL A 283 -29.26 -15.12 18.16
N THR A 284 -28.40 -16.13 18.26
CA THR A 284 -28.29 -17.20 17.27
C THR A 284 -28.71 -18.52 17.90
N LYS A 285 -29.64 -19.22 17.24
CA LYS A 285 -30.15 -20.53 17.65
C LYS A 285 -29.64 -21.59 16.69
N TYR A 286 -29.16 -22.70 17.23
CA TYR A 286 -28.59 -23.80 16.46
C TYR A 286 -29.06 -25.14 17.04
N THR A 287 -29.44 -26.08 16.18
CA THR A 287 -29.87 -27.41 16.60
C THR A 287 -28.70 -28.39 16.53
N ALA A 288 -28.15 -28.73 17.70
CA ALA A 288 -27.16 -29.78 17.85
C ALA A 288 -27.79 -31.16 17.59
N SER A 289 -27.08 -32.04 16.91
CA SER A 289 -27.53 -33.41 16.61
C SER A 289 -26.42 -34.42 16.90
N ASN A 290 -26.76 -35.71 16.95
CA ASN A 290 -25.83 -36.80 17.26
C ASN A 290 -25.17 -36.69 18.64
N LEU A 291 -25.88 -36.13 19.62
CA LEU A 291 -25.37 -35.96 20.98
C LEU A 291 -25.40 -37.27 21.77
N SER A 292 -24.37 -37.50 22.57
CA SER A 292 -24.36 -38.58 23.56
C SER A 292 -25.48 -38.44 24.58
N ARG A 293 -25.91 -39.57 25.14
CA ARG A 293 -26.92 -39.61 26.21
C ARG A 293 -26.44 -38.80 27.43
N SER A 294 -27.35 -38.04 28.01
CA SER A 294 -27.13 -37.33 29.28
C SER A 294 -26.94 -38.34 30.41
N ALA A 295 -25.90 -38.16 31.22
CA ALA A 295 -25.68 -38.97 32.41
C ALA A 295 -26.60 -38.55 33.59
N SER A 296 -27.12 -37.32 33.52
CA SER A 296 -27.93 -36.70 34.57
C SER A 296 -29.44 -36.90 34.40
N ARG A 297 -29.87 -37.63 33.35
CA ARG A 297 -31.28 -37.84 33.00
C ARG A 297 -31.57 -39.32 32.74
N GLU A 298 -32.54 -39.87 33.45
CA GLU A 298 -33.12 -41.18 33.11
C GLU A 298 -34.04 -41.01 31.90
N ILE A 299 -33.58 -41.47 30.74
CA ILE A 299 -34.33 -41.42 29.49
C ILE A 299 -34.93 -42.80 29.22
N PRO A 300 -36.25 -42.92 29.01
CA PRO A 300 -36.88 -44.18 28.64
C PRO A 300 -36.20 -44.79 27.40
N ASP A 301 -36.02 -46.11 27.39
CA ASP A 301 -35.26 -46.77 26.32
C ASP A 301 -36.08 -47.04 25.05
N THR A 302 -36.95 -46.09 24.68
CA THR A 302 -37.76 -46.15 23.46
C THR A 302 -37.05 -45.47 22.29
N ALA A 303 -37.34 -45.90 21.05
CA ALA A 303 -36.71 -45.34 19.84
C ALA A 303 -36.91 -43.82 19.73
N ASP A 304 -38.12 -43.33 20.02
CA ASP A 304 -38.45 -41.91 19.96
C ASP A 304 -37.74 -41.10 21.05
N ALA A 305 -37.63 -41.63 22.27
CA ALA A 305 -36.92 -40.98 23.36
C ALA A 305 -35.41 -40.90 23.09
N ARG A 306 -34.82 -41.95 22.49
CA ARG A 306 -33.41 -41.95 22.05
C ARG A 306 -33.17 -40.88 20.98
N LYS A 307 -34.06 -40.76 19.99
CA LYS A 307 -33.93 -39.78 18.91
C LYS A 307 -34.07 -38.34 19.44
N ALA A 308 -35.02 -38.10 20.33
CA ALA A 308 -35.20 -36.80 20.98
C ALA A 308 -34.01 -36.41 21.87
N ALA A 309 -33.43 -37.38 22.59
CA ALA A 309 -32.28 -37.13 23.47
C ALA A 309 -30.97 -36.86 22.72
N ALA A 310 -30.86 -37.29 21.46
CA ALA A 310 -29.67 -37.06 20.63
C ALA A 310 -29.61 -35.65 20.01
N VAL A 311 -30.58 -34.79 20.32
CA VAL A 311 -30.71 -33.42 19.80
C VAL A 311 -30.79 -32.43 20.96
N ALA A 312 -30.22 -31.23 20.78
CA ALA A 312 -30.37 -30.12 21.72
C ALA A 312 -30.38 -28.77 20.99
N GLU A 313 -30.99 -27.77 21.60
CA GLU A 313 -30.88 -26.38 21.13
C GLU A 313 -29.66 -25.73 21.81
N VAL A 314 -28.82 -25.09 21.01
CA VAL A 314 -27.75 -24.20 21.45
C VAL A 314 -28.18 -22.78 21.12
N VAL A 315 -28.22 -21.92 22.13
CA VAL A 315 -28.52 -20.50 21.97
C VAL A 315 -27.30 -19.70 22.39
N LEU A 316 -26.79 -18.88 21.47
CA LEU A 316 -25.76 -17.90 21.74
C LEU A 316 -26.36 -16.50 21.74
N ALA A 317 -26.08 -15.71 22.77
CA ALA A 317 -26.52 -14.32 22.81
C ALA A 317 -25.33 -13.37 23.00
N PHE A 318 -25.15 -12.47 22.04
CA PHE A 318 -24.04 -11.52 21.96
C PHE A 318 -24.54 -10.15 22.39
N PRO A 319 -24.06 -9.60 23.52
CA PRO A 319 -24.49 -8.29 24.00
C PRO A 319 -24.02 -7.17 23.07
N LEU A 320 -24.93 -6.21 22.81
CA LEU A 320 -24.71 -5.10 21.90
C LEU A 320 -25.13 -3.77 22.54
N THR A 321 -24.50 -2.67 22.12
CA THR A 321 -24.97 -1.31 22.37
C THR A 321 -26.18 -0.97 21.49
N ASP A 322 -26.84 0.16 21.76
CA ASP A 322 -27.94 0.68 20.91
C ASP A 322 -27.47 0.93 19.46
N GLY A 323 -26.19 1.25 19.27
CA GLY A 323 -25.54 1.39 17.96
C GLY A 323 -25.19 0.05 17.29
N SER A 324 -25.58 -1.08 17.88
CA SER A 324 -25.19 -2.44 17.45
C SER A 324 -23.69 -2.68 17.48
N GLU A 325 -22.97 -2.11 18.45
CA GLU A 325 -21.55 -2.39 18.69
C GLU A 325 -21.38 -3.47 19.77
N PRO A 326 -20.36 -4.35 19.68
CA PRO A 326 -20.09 -5.37 20.69
C PRO A 326 -19.85 -4.80 22.09
N LEU A 327 -20.59 -5.28 23.09
CA LEU A 327 -20.36 -4.95 24.50
C LEU A 327 -19.48 -6.04 25.13
N ILE A 328 -18.21 -5.75 25.36
CA ILE A 328 -17.24 -6.75 25.82
C ILE A 328 -17.19 -6.81 27.35
N GLU A 329 -18.02 -7.67 27.93
CA GLU A 329 -18.08 -7.97 29.36
C GLU A 329 -18.17 -9.49 29.60
N LYS A 330 -17.96 -9.93 30.85
CA LYS A 330 -18.15 -11.34 31.21
C LYS A 330 -19.63 -11.71 31.16
N GLN A 331 -19.93 -12.92 30.72
CA GLN A 331 -21.30 -13.40 30.55
C GLN A 331 -21.53 -14.70 31.30
N ASP A 332 -22.77 -14.92 31.73
CA ASP A 332 -23.16 -16.14 32.40
C ASP A 332 -23.29 -17.32 31.42
N LEU A 333 -22.90 -18.51 31.89
CA LEU A 333 -23.17 -19.78 31.25
C LEU A 333 -24.52 -20.29 31.74
N PHE A 334 -25.38 -20.72 30.83
CA PHE A 334 -26.71 -21.19 31.16
C PHE A 334 -26.89 -22.68 30.88
N ALA A 335 -27.64 -23.31 31.77
CA ALA A 335 -28.32 -24.59 31.57
C ALA A 335 -29.79 -24.41 32.00
N PHE A 336 -30.56 -23.73 31.14
CA PHE A 336 -31.80 -23.01 31.43
C PHE A 336 -31.61 -21.79 32.33
N LEU A 337 -31.02 -21.96 33.50
CA LEU A 337 -30.63 -20.90 34.43
C LEU A 337 -29.13 -20.55 34.37
N PRO A 338 -28.74 -19.37 34.89
CA PRO A 338 -27.35 -19.05 35.14
C PRO A 338 -26.73 -20.12 36.05
N VAL A 339 -25.68 -20.77 35.57
CA VAL A 339 -24.90 -21.75 36.31
C VAL A 339 -23.73 -21.05 36.98
N ARG A 340 -22.96 -20.29 36.20
CA ARG A 340 -21.83 -19.47 36.66
C ARG A 340 -21.43 -18.43 35.62
N GLU A 341 -20.67 -17.43 36.07
CA GLU A 341 -20.01 -16.48 35.18
C GLU A 341 -18.91 -17.18 34.36
N SER A 342 -18.75 -16.74 33.11
CA SER A 342 -17.78 -17.23 32.15
C SER A 342 -16.90 -16.10 31.61
N ASP A 343 -15.69 -16.45 31.16
CA ASP A 343 -14.79 -15.50 30.51
C ASP A 343 -15.17 -15.24 29.03
N PHE A 344 -16.13 -16.00 28.48
CA PHE A 344 -16.70 -15.71 27.15
C PHE A 344 -17.46 -14.38 27.18
N LYS A 345 -17.33 -13.63 26.08
CA LYS A 345 -17.96 -12.30 25.91
C LYS A 345 -19.38 -12.40 25.33
N PHE A 346 -19.96 -13.60 25.35
CA PHE A 346 -21.30 -13.92 24.88
C PHE A 346 -21.88 -15.03 25.75
N ILE A 347 -23.20 -15.03 25.86
CA ILE A 347 -23.94 -16.02 26.65
C ILE A 347 -24.00 -17.33 25.86
N ILE A 348 -23.78 -18.44 26.57
CA ILE A 348 -23.92 -19.79 26.04
C ILE A 348 -25.03 -20.48 26.81
N GLN A 349 -26.09 -20.88 26.11
CA GLN A 349 -27.17 -21.68 26.66
C GLN A 349 -27.28 -22.98 25.89
N SER A 350 -27.29 -24.10 26.61
CA SER A 350 -27.71 -25.38 26.06
C SER A 350 -28.08 -26.35 27.18
N ASP A 351 -28.41 -27.57 26.83
CA ASP A 351 -28.94 -28.57 27.74
C ASP A 351 -27.85 -29.36 28.49
N PHE A 352 -26.84 -28.65 28.97
CA PHE A 352 -25.65 -29.23 29.60
C PHE A 352 -25.96 -30.17 30.78
N ASP A 353 -25.18 -31.24 30.89
CA ASP A 353 -25.07 -32.02 32.12
C ASP A 353 -24.36 -31.17 33.18
N THR A 354 -24.97 -31.00 34.35
CA THR A 354 -24.42 -30.19 35.45
C THR A 354 -23.82 -31.04 36.56
N SER A 355 -23.00 -30.43 37.41
CA SER A 355 -22.52 -31.05 38.66
C SER A 355 -23.67 -31.36 39.61
N ALA A 356 -23.44 -32.19 40.63
CA ALA A 356 -24.49 -32.58 41.59
C ALA A 356 -25.16 -31.38 42.29
N ASN A 357 -24.37 -30.35 42.63
CA ASN A 357 -24.86 -29.09 43.20
C ASN A 357 -25.36 -28.08 42.16
N ARG A 358 -25.27 -28.39 40.86
CA ARG A 358 -25.71 -27.55 39.72
C ARG A 358 -25.11 -26.15 39.65
N GLN A 359 -23.96 -25.95 40.30
CA GLN A 359 -23.20 -24.69 40.27
C GLN A 359 -22.13 -24.68 39.16
N ASP A 360 -21.91 -25.80 38.48
CA ASP A 360 -21.04 -25.87 37.30
C ASP A 360 -21.55 -26.93 36.30
N ILE A 361 -20.99 -26.94 35.10
CA ILE A 361 -21.21 -28.01 34.12
C ILE A 361 -20.24 -29.18 34.36
N SER A 362 -20.68 -30.39 34.04
CA SER A 362 -19.83 -31.58 34.08
C SER A 362 -18.85 -31.56 32.92
N THR A 363 -17.57 -31.29 33.19
CA THR A 363 -16.51 -31.23 32.17
C THR A 363 -16.09 -32.61 31.64
N THR A 364 -16.49 -33.69 32.31
CA THR A 364 -16.23 -35.08 31.90
C THR A 364 -17.40 -35.73 31.17
N SER A 365 -18.57 -35.06 31.11
CA SER A 365 -19.72 -35.59 30.37
C SER A 365 -19.44 -35.63 28.87
N ARG A 366 -19.66 -36.80 28.25
CA ARG A 366 -19.52 -36.95 26.81
C ARG A 366 -20.50 -36.06 26.05
N ARG A 367 -21.73 -35.88 26.56
CA ARG A 367 -22.71 -34.97 25.97
C ARG A 367 -22.19 -33.54 25.91
N ASN A 368 -21.62 -33.03 26.99
CA ASN A 368 -21.08 -31.68 27.04
C ASN A 368 -19.88 -31.50 26.10
N ILE A 369 -19.05 -32.52 25.95
CA ILE A 369 -17.95 -32.53 24.97
C ILE A 369 -18.50 -32.48 23.54
N ASP A 370 -19.54 -33.26 23.22
CA ASP A 370 -20.17 -33.27 21.90
C ASP A 370 -20.85 -31.90 21.61
N LEU A 371 -21.42 -31.23 22.63
CA LEU A 371 -22.03 -29.89 22.49
C LEU A 371 -21.01 -28.81 22.07
N LEU A 372 -19.72 -28.97 22.36
CA LEU A 372 -18.70 -27.97 21.99
C LEU A 372 -18.61 -27.77 20.47
N ASP A 373 -18.82 -28.81 19.67
CA ASP A 373 -18.86 -28.68 18.20
C ASP A 373 -20.06 -27.84 17.76
N ALA A 374 -21.24 -28.11 18.33
CA ALA A 374 -22.45 -27.35 18.01
C ALA A 374 -22.37 -25.89 18.46
N ILE A 375 -21.69 -25.60 19.58
CA ILE A 375 -21.44 -24.22 20.04
C ILE A 375 -20.51 -23.50 19.06
N ALA A 376 -19.45 -24.14 18.58
CA ALA A 376 -18.56 -23.55 17.57
C ALA A 376 -19.30 -23.32 16.24
N ASP A 377 -20.16 -24.24 15.82
CA ASP A 377 -20.98 -24.09 14.61
C ASP A 377 -22.01 -22.96 14.76
N ALA A 378 -22.64 -22.84 15.93
CA ALA A 378 -23.55 -21.73 16.26
C ALA A 378 -22.82 -20.38 16.25
N PHE A 379 -21.60 -20.31 16.78
CA PHE A 379 -20.78 -19.10 16.77
C PHE A 379 -20.52 -18.63 15.33
N ILE A 380 -20.19 -19.56 14.43
CA ILE A 380 -19.93 -19.24 13.02
C ILE A 380 -21.20 -18.83 12.28
N ALA A 381 -22.34 -19.44 12.60
CA ALA A 381 -23.64 -18.99 12.09
C ALA A 381 -23.95 -17.54 12.50
N ALA A 382 -23.61 -17.17 13.74
CA ALA A 382 -23.71 -15.78 14.21
C ALA A 382 -22.77 -14.85 13.43
N VAL A 383 -21.49 -15.25 13.27
CA VAL A 383 -20.50 -14.49 12.49
C VAL A 383 -20.93 -14.26 11.05
N LEU A 384 -21.46 -15.26 10.36
CA LEU A 384 -21.98 -15.10 9.00
C LEU A 384 -23.16 -14.12 8.93
N THR A 385 -23.90 -13.95 10.02
CA THR A 385 -24.96 -12.95 10.13
C THR A 385 -24.37 -11.56 10.43
N PHE A 386 -23.37 -11.47 11.31
CA PHE A 386 -22.61 -10.23 11.55
C PHE A 386 -21.96 -9.69 10.27
N CYS A 387 -21.45 -10.58 9.41
CA CYS A 387 -20.87 -10.23 8.11
C CYS A 387 -21.86 -9.52 7.16
N LYS A 388 -23.17 -9.62 7.39
CA LYS A 388 -24.21 -8.93 6.59
C LYS A 388 -24.54 -7.53 7.11
N HIS A 389 -24.10 -7.20 8.32
CA HIS A 389 -24.35 -5.91 8.96
C HIS A 389 -23.19 -4.93 8.68
N SER A 390 -23.50 -3.65 8.48
CA SER A 390 -22.55 -2.60 8.06
C SER A 390 -21.31 -2.48 8.94
N ASP A 391 -21.49 -2.60 10.26
CA ASP A 391 -20.44 -2.35 11.24
C ASP A 391 -19.99 -3.61 12.00
N LEU A 392 -20.92 -4.49 12.39
CA LEU A 392 -20.61 -5.76 13.07
C LEU A 392 -19.69 -6.68 12.24
N CYS A 393 -19.69 -6.58 10.91
CA CYS A 393 -18.78 -7.34 10.06
C CYS A 393 -17.29 -7.05 10.33
N TYR A 394 -16.97 -5.90 10.95
CA TYR A 394 -15.62 -5.49 11.33
C TYR A 394 -15.33 -5.64 12.83
N THR A 395 -16.36 -5.62 13.68
CA THR A 395 -16.18 -5.60 15.14
C THR A 395 -16.44 -6.95 15.82
N TRP A 396 -17.12 -7.90 15.16
CA TRP A 396 -17.37 -9.24 15.71
C TRP A 396 -16.13 -9.99 16.24
N PRO A 397 -14.89 -9.80 15.71
CA PRO A 397 -13.73 -10.53 16.24
C PRO A 397 -13.45 -10.24 17.71
N THR A 398 -13.97 -9.14 18.25
CA THR A 398 -13.89 -8.82 19.69
C THR A 398 -14.62 -9.81 20.60
N PHE A 399 -15.55 -10.61 20.06
CA PHE A 399 -16.18 -11.72 20.79
C PHE A 399 -15.30 -12.99 20.84
N LEU A 400 -14.18 -13.04 20.12
CA LEU A 400 -13.29 -14.19 20.11
C LEU A 400 -12.60 -14.35 21.48
N PRO A 401 -12.56 -15.58 22.02
CA PRO A 401 -11.78 -15.89 23.23
C PRO A 401 -10.30 -15.57 23.06
N SER A 402 -9.73 -14.75 23.94
CA SER A 402 -8.31 -14.38 23.91
C SER A 402 -7.46 -15.36 24.70
N SER A 403 -6.18 -15.48 24.31
CA SER A 403 -5.13 -16.15 25.10
C SER A 403 -4.99 -15.62 26.53
N LYS A 404 -5.45 -14.39 26.80
CA LYS A 404 -5.43 -13.76 28.13
C LYS A 404 -6.58 -14.20 29.04
N ASP A 405 -7.65 -14.79 28.49
CA ASP A 405 -8.80 -15.25 29.27
C ASP A 405 -8.41 -16.50 30.09
N ARG A 406 -8.94 -16.65 31.31
CA ARG A 406 -8.63 -17.77 32.22
C ARG A 406 -9.44 -19.03 31.86
N ILE A 407 -9.23 -19.54 30.65
CA ILE A 407 -10.00 -20.64 30.08
C ILE A 407 -9.49 -21.99 30.63
N THR A 408 -10.39 -22.79 31.23
CA THR A 408 -10.06 -24.15 31.70
C THR A 408 -9.92 -25.14 30.52
N HIS A 409 -9.26 -26.28 30.74
CA HIS A 409 -8.97 -27.27 29.68
C HIS A 409 -10.20 -27.69 28.85
N PHE A 410 -11.37 -27.84 29.48
CA PHE A 410 -12.61 -28.16 28.78
C PHE A 410 -12.98 -27.08 27.74
N TRP A 411 -12.89 -25.80 28.12
CA TRP A 411 -13.23 -24.67 27.27
C TRP A 411 -12.13 -24.29 26.27
N LEU A 412 -10.88 -24.69 26.52
CA LEU A 412 -9.83 -24.62 25.49
C LEU A 412 -10.23 -25.47 24.27
N GLY A 413 -10.88 -26.62 24.50
CA GLY A 413 -11.46 -27.42 23.42
C GLY A 413 -12.52 -26.67 22.60
N LEU A 414 -13.28 -25.75 23.21
CA LEU A 414 -14.21 -24.89 22.46
C LEU A 414 -13.45 -23.83 21.65
N ARG A 415 -12.45 -23.18 22.25
CA ARG A 415 -11.60 -22.20 21.55
C ARG A 415 -10.95 -22.80 20.31
N ASP A 416 -10.39 -24.01 20.43
CA ASP A 416 -9.75 -24.71 19.31
C ASP A 416 -10.74 -25.06 18.19
N LYS A 417 -11.98 -25.44 18.56
CA LYS A 417 -13.06 -25.70 17.59
C LYS A 417 -13.50 -24.41 16.89
N ILE A 418 -13.68 -23.30 17.62
CA ILE A 418 -13.97 -21.98 17.03
C ILE A 418 -12.85 -21.59 16.07
N GLN A 419 -11.59 -21.71 16.50
CA GLN A 419 -10.43 -21.42 15.66
C GLN A 419 -10.45 -22.23 14.37
N SER A 420 -10.62 -23.55 14.46
CA SER A 420 -10.72 -24.42 13.29
C SER A 420 -11.80 -23.97 12.30
N ARG A 421 -12.97 -23.53 12.80
CA ARG A 421 -14.06 -23.06 11.92
C ARG A 421 -13.80 -21.67 11.34
N VAL A 422 -13.26 -20.73 12.11
CA VAL A 422 -12.87 -19.40 11.64
C VAL A 422 -11.83 -19.53 10.52
N THR A 423 -10.85 -20.43 10.66
CA THR A 423 -9.83 -20.65 9.62
C THR A 423 -10.41 -21.20 8.31
N ARG A 424 -11.40 -22.10 8.39
CA ARG A 424 -11.95 -22.80 7.21
C ARG A 424 -13.08 -22.05 6.52
N THR A 425 -13.73 -21.11 7.21
CA THR A 425 -14.93 -20.42 6.72
C THR A 425 -14.56 -19.01 6.24
N PRO A 426 -15.04 -18.57 5.07
CA PRO A 426 -14.87 -17.18 4.65
C PRO A 426 -15.70 -16.25 5.54
N VAL A 427 -15.05 -15.49 6.43
CA VAL A 427 -15.69 -14.61 7.43
C VAL A 427 -15.04 -13.23 7.54
N LEU A 428 -13.99 -12.95 6.77
CA LEU A 428 -13.28 -11.67 6.79
C LEU A 428 -13.49 -10.88 5.51
N LEU A 429 -13.52 -9.56 5.61
CA LEU A 429 -13.55 -8.67 4.45
C LEU A 429 -12.14 -8.19 4.12
N ALA A 430 -11.77 -8.34 2.84
CA ALA A 430 -10.55 -7.74 2.32
C ALA A 430 -10.69 -6.22 2.19
N ARG A 431 -9.57 -5.52 1.97
CA ARG A 431 -9.51 -4.07 1.79
C ARG A 431 -10.30 -3.61 0.59
N HIS A 432 -10.23 -4.36 -0.50
CA HIS A 432 -11.03 -4.14 -1.70
C HIS A 432 -12.05 -5.26 -1.89
N GLY A 433 -13.27 -4.86 -2.22
CA GLY A 433 -14.38 -5.77 -2.48
C GLY A 433 -15.25 -6.07 -1.26
N THR A 434 -16.40 -6.69 -1.51
CA THR A 434 -17.41 -7.03 -0.50
C THR A 434 -17.51 -8.53 -0.25
N GLN A 435 -16.70 -9.33 -0.94
CA GLN A 435 -16.72 -10.78 -0.82
C GLN A 435 -15.96 -11.24 0.42
N LEU A 436 -16.55 -12.17 1.17
CA LEU A 436 -15.90 -12.78 2.32
C LEU A 436 -14.73 -13.68 1.90
N ARG A 437 -13.65 -13.59 2.67
CA ARG A 437 -12.38 -14.27 2.47
C ARG A 437 -12.05 -15.13 3.69
N LYS A 438 -11.33 -16.22 3.45
CA LYS A 438 -10.76 -17.04 4.53
C LYS A 438 -9.58 -16.33 5.16
N ILE A 439 -9.33 -16.61 6.43
CA ILE A 439 -8.27 -15.95 7.21
C ILE A 439 -6.87 -16.18 6.61
N ASP A 440 -6.64 -17.32 5.97
CA ASP A 440 -5.37 -17.69 5.35
C ASP A 440 -5.16 -17.06 3.96
N THR A 441 -6.20 -16.45 3.38
CA THR A 441 -6.15 -15.77 2.07
C THR A 441 -6.02 -14.26 2.16
N VAL A 442 -5.97 -13.72 3.38
CA VAL A 442 -5.77 -12.31 3.68
C VAL A 442 -4.65 -12.15 4.70
N ALA A 443 -3.95 -11.02 4.65
CA ALA A 443 -2.82 -10.74 5.52
C ALA A 443 -2.92 -9.34 6.15
N LEU A 444 -2.28 -9.20 7.31
CA LEU A 444 -2.03 -7.91 7.93
C LEU A 444 -0.81 -7.25 7.30
N LEU A 445 -0.95 -5.98 6.96
CA LEU A 445 0.14 -5.18 6.42
C LEU A 445 1.06 -4.72 7.55
N ALA A 446 2.30 -5.20 7.54
CA ALA A 446 3.31 -4.75 8.51
C ALA A 446 3.63 -3.26 8.33
N GLY A 447 3.96 -2.57 9.42
CA GLY A 447 4.16 -1.11 9.40
C GLY A 447 5.23 -0.63 8.43
N HIS A 448 6.29 -1.41 8.19
CA HIS A 448 7.37 -1.06 7.26
C HIS A 448 7.00 -1.22 5.77
N PHE A 449 5.79 -1.69 5.47
CA PHE A 449 5.22 -1.75 4.12
C PHE A 449 4.15 -0.66 3.89
N LYS A 450 3.99 0.25 4.86
CA LYS A 450 3.09 1.40 4.76
C LYS A 450 3.87 2.65 4.36
N ASP A 451 3.19 3.57 3.69
CA ASP A 451 3.64 4.95 3.57
C ASP A 451 3.38 5.72 4.88
N ASP A 452 3.78 6.99 4.92
CA ASP A 452 3.63 7.86 6.09
C ASP A 452 2.16 8.19 6.42
N GLU A 453 1.25 7.99 5.48
CA GLU A 453 -0.19 8.13 5.65
C GLU A 453 -0.84 6.82 6.13
N GLY A 454 -0.04 5.77 6.36
CA GLY A 454 -0.49 4.46 6.83
C GLY A 454 -1.10 3.57 5.74
N SER A 455 -1.03 3.98 4.48
CA SER A 455 -1.53 3.23 3.32
C SER A 455 -0.49 2.25 2.77
N PRO A 456 -0.91 1.16 2.10
CA PRO A 456 0.04 0.21 1.51
C PRO A 456 0.89 0.85 0.41
N LEU A 457 2.21 0.62 0.45
CA LEU A 457 3.11 1.06 -0.62
C LEU A 457 2.71 0.47 -1.97
N LEU A 458 2.34 -0.81 -1.98
CA LEU A 458 1.78 -1.54 -3.12
C LEU A 458 0.43 -2.11 -2.71
N ASP A 459 -0.56 -1.92 -3.56
CA ASP A 459 -1.91 -2.41 -3.35
C ASP A 459 -2.47 -2.90 -4.68
N ASP A 460 -3.10 -4.05 -4.67
CA ASP A 460 -3.73 -4.63 -5.85
C ASP A 460 -5.19 -4.94 -5.56
N SER A 461 -6.07 -4.14 -6.15
CA SER A 461 -7.53 -4.28 -6.00
C SER A 461 -8.05 -5.61 -6.57
N ALA A 462 -7.35 -6.23 -7.52
CA ALA A 462 -7.78 -7.48 -8.13
C ALA A 462 -7.60 -8.67 -7.18
N THR A 463 -6.43 -8.80 -6.54
CA THR A 463 -6.14 -9.89 -5.60
C THR A 463 -6.63 -9.60 -4.19
N SER A 464 -6.59 -8.32 -3.77
CA SER A 464 -7.06 -7.82 -2.48
C SER A 464 -6.51 -8.66 -1.32
N VAL A 465 -5.18 -8.71 -1.21
CA VAL A 465 -4.46 -9.57 -0.25
C VAL A 465 -4.57 -9.04 1.18
N PHE A 466 -4.88 -7.76 1.35
CA PHE A 466 -4.95 -7.13 2.67
C PHE A 466 -6.35 -7.24 3.28
N ILE A 467 -6.41 -7.44 4.59
CA ILE A 467 -7.65 -7.26 5.35
C ILE A 467 -8.09 -5.78 5.33
N SER A 468 -9.40 -5.54 5.44
CA SER A 468 -9.95 -4.17 5.47
C SER A 468 -9.36 -3.31 6.59
N ASN A 469 -9.13 -2.03 6.31
CA ASN A 469 -8.68 -1.06 7.30
C ASN A 469 -9.79 -0.61 8.27
N ARG A 470 -11.03 -1.10 8.08
CA ARG A 470 -12.14 -0.89 9.03
C ARG A 470 -12.08 -1.81 10.25
N TYR A 471 -11.31 -2.89 10.20
CA TYR A 471 -11.03 -3.69 11.40
C TYR A 471 -10.14 -2.90 12.37
N SER A 472 -10.52 -2.84 13.64
CA SER A 472 -9.73 -2.14 14.65
C SER A 472 -8.42 -2.90 14.97
N PRO A 473 -7.42 -2.23 15.55
CA PRO A 473 -6.21 -2.90 16.04
C PRO A 473 -6.50 -4.03 17.03
N GLU A 474 -7.49 -3.86 17.91
CA GLU A 474 -7.91 -4.89 18.87
C GLU A 474 -8.47 -6.12 18.16
N ALA A 475 -9.33 -5.92 17.15
CA ALA A 475 -9.91 -7.00 16.36
C ALA A 475 -8.84 -7.75 15.55
N THR A 476 -7.90 -7.03 14.93
CA THR A 476 -6.82 -7.64 14.14
C THR A 476 -5.85 -8.43 15.01
N ASN A 477 -5.48 -7.92 16.20
CA ASN A 477 -4.66 -8.65 17.17
C ASN A 477 -5.31 -9.96 17.63
N LEU A 478 -6.63 -9.95 17.85
CA LEU A 478 -7.37 -11.18 18.17
C LEU A 478 -7.36 -12.15 17.00
N LEU A 479 -7.59 -11.67 15.77
CA LEU A 479 -7.56 -12.52 14.57
C LEU A 479 -6.18 -13.15 14.33
N GLU A 480 -5.07 -12.51 14.74
CA GLU A 480 -3.73 -13.11 14.67
C GLU A 480 -3.65 -14.41 15.48
N GLU A 481 -4.23 -14.44 16.70
CA GLU A 481 -4.30 -15.66 17.52
C GLU A 481 -5.10 -16.78 16.83
N TYR A 482 -6.01 -16.43 15.92
CA TYR A 482 -6.89 -17.34 15.19
C TYR A 482 -6.37 -17.71 13.78
N GLY A 483 -5.18 -17.23 13.42
CA GLY A 483 -4.48 -17.62 12.19
C GLY A 483 -4.29 -16.52 11.15
N LEU A 484 -4.67 -15.27 11.44
CA LEU A 484 -4.37 -14.14 10.57
C LEU A 484 -2.86 -13.90 10.58
N LYS A 485 -2.24 -13.91 9.40
CA LYS A 485 -0.79 -13.76 9.28
C LYS A 485 -0.41 -12.33 8.95
N ILE A 486 0.71 -11.89 9.51
CA ILE A 486 1.41 -10.71 9.01
C ILE A 486 2.00 -11.09 7.64
N MET A 487 1.85 -10.18 6.68
CA MET A 487 2.38 -10.34 5.34
C MET A 487 3.89 -10.61 5.37
N ASP A 488 4.30 -11.66 4.66
CA ASP A 488 5.70 -11.98 4.45
C ASP A 488 6.28 -11.27 3.21
N VAL A 489 7.60 -11.43 3.03
CA VAL A 489 8.33 -10.83 1.92
C VAL A 489 7.93 -11.43 0.57
N ASP A 490 7.50 -12.70 0.54
CA ASP A 490 7.12 -13.38 -0.69
C ASP A 490 5.89 -12.75 -1.33
N HIS A 491 4.87 -12.44 -0.52
CA HIS A 491 3.67 -11.75 -0.98
C HIS A 491 4.01 -10.35 -1.51
N VAL A 492 4.95 -9.64 -0.89
CA VAL A 492 5.39 -8.30 -1.33
C VAL A 492 6.12 -8.38 -2.67
N VAL A 493 6.97 -9.38 -2.85
CA VAL A 493 7.64 -9.62 -4.13
C VAL A 493 6.62 -9.96 -5.22
N ASP A 494 5.54 -10.68 -4.89
CA ASP A 494 4.46 -10.98 -5.84
C ASP A 494 3.63 -9.74 -6.19
N LEU A 495 3.32 -8.87 -5.23
CA LEU A 495 2.69 -7.57 -5.49
C LEU A 495 3.58 -6.66 -6.35
N LEU A 496 4.89 -6.62 -6.08
CA LEU A 496 5.83 -5.82 -6.86
C LEU A 496 6.00 -6.37 -8.27
N ARG A 497 6.05 -7.70 -8.43
CA ARG A 497 6.04 -8.35 -9.74
C ARG A 497 4.78 -7.99 -10.52
N ALA A 498 3.60 -8.07 -9.89
CA ALA A 498 2.35 -7.67 -10.50
C ALA A 498 2.38 -6.19 -10.92
N ASP A 499 2.82 -5.28 -10.04
CA ASP A 499 2.97 -3.86 -10.34
C ASP A 499 3.85 -3.63 -11.58
N LEU A 500 5.03 -4.25 -11.65
CA LEU A 500 5.98 -4.09 -12.76
C LEU A 500 5.42 -4.57 -14.12
N THR A 501 4.43 -5.46 -14.13
CA THR A 501 3.78 -5.93 -15.37
C THR A 501 2.64 -5.03 -15.85
N ARG A 502 2.15 -4.10 -15.00
CA ARG A 502 1.03 -3.22 -15.33
C ARG A 502 1.50 -2.00 -16.11
N ALA A 503 0.68 -1.54 -17.05
CA ALA A 503 0.91 -0.27 -17.76
C ALA A 503 0.91 0.94 -16.81
N THR A 504 0.16 0.86 -15.70
CA THR A 504 0.05 1.90 -14.66
C THR A 504 0.93 1.60 -13.44
N SER A 505 2.07 0.92 -13.63
CA SER A 505 2.99 0.56 -12.55
C SER A 505 3.37 1.78 -11.71
N LYS A 506 3.19 1.71 -10.39
CA LYS A 506 3.68 2.74 -9.47
C LYS A 506 5.20 2.81 -9.50
N MET A 507 5.89 1.67 -9.59
CA MET A 507 7.35 1.62 -9.62
C MET A 507 7.94 2.27 -10.89
N ARG A 508 7.25 2.16 -12.04
CA ARG A 508 7.72 2.71 -13.33
C ARG A 508 7.17 4.09 -13.65
N SER A 509 6.07 4.52 -13.03
CA SER A 509 5.41 5.78 -13.35
C SER A 509 6.24 6.98 -12.93
N ALA A 510 6.42 7.93 -13.86
CA ALA A 510 7.04 9.23 -13.57
C ALA A 510 6.19 10.12 -12.65
N SER A 511 4.89 9.83 -12.49
CA SER A 511 3.99 10.57 -11.58
C SER A 511 4.08 10.10 -10.12
N THR A 512 4.77 9.01 -9.85
CA THR A 512 4.97 8.51 -8.48
C THR A 512 5.92 9.42 -7.71
N SER A 513 5.59 9.72 -6.46
CA SER A 513 6.36 10.67 -5.65
C SER A 513 7.77 10.16 -5.34
N GLN A 514 8.73 11.08 -5.26
CA GLN A 514 10.10 10.74 -4.86
C GLN A 514 10.16 10.12 -3.45
N ARG A 515 9.25 10.53 -2.57
CA ARG A 515 9.11 9.98 -1.22
C ARG A 515 8.71 8.50 -1.25
N TRP A 516 7.72 8.14 -2.06
CA TRP A 516 7.32 6.74 -2.23
C TRP A 516 8.49 5.89 -2.76
N HIS A 517 9.24 6.40 -3.74
CA HIS A 517 10.41 5.71 -4.27
C HIS A 517 11.52 5.54 -3.22
N SER A 518 11.74 6.53 -2.35
CA SER A 518 12.66 6.42 -1.22
C SER A 518 12.25 5.32 -0.25
N THR A 519 10.98 5.28 0.18
CA THR A 519 10.48 4.25 1.11
C THR A 519 10.58 2.85 0.49
N MET A 520 10.20 2.70 -0.78
CA MET A 520 10.33 1.43 -1.50
C MET A 520 11.80 1.01 -1.65
N ALA A 521 12.71 1.96 -1.95
CA ALA A 521 14.13 1.65 -2.09
C ALA A 521 14.77 1.20 -0.77
N GLN A 522 14.43 1.85 0.34
CA GLN A 522 14.89 1.46 1.68
C GLN A 522 14.38 0.07 2.07
N LEU A 523 13.12 -0.23 1.73
CA LEU A 523 12.54 -1.55 1.95
C LEU A 523 13.27 -2.64 1.15
N LEU A 524 13.44 -2.45 -0.16
CA LEU A 524 14.10 -3.40 -1.04
C LEU A 524 15.58 -3.59 -0.69
N THR A 525 16.23 -2.55 -0.14
CA THR A 525 17.63 -2.64 0.31
C THR A 525 17.79 -3.69 1.43
N LYS A 526 16.81 -3.80 2.34
CA LYS A 526 16.81 -4.84 3.40
C LYS A 526 16.73 -6.25 2.83
N TYR A 527 16.06 -6.41 1.69
CA TYR A 527 15.82 -7.70 1.03
C TYR A 527 16.66 -7.88 -0.23
N ALA A 528 17.76 -7.12 -0.37
CA ALA A 528 18.51 -7.06 -1.62
C ALA A 528 19.16 -8.39 -2.03
N ASN A 529 19.45 -9.25 -1.05
CA ASN A 529 20.02 -10.58 -1.27
C ASN A 529 18.97 -11.66 -1.54
N TYR A 530 17.67 -11.32 -1.48
CA TYR A 530 16.60 -12.30 -1.70
C TYR A 530 16.48 -12.64 -3.19
N TYR A 531 16.63 -13.92 -3.55
CA TYR A 531 16.75 -14.36 -4.95
C TYR A 531 15.56 -13.92 -5.83
N ARG A 532 14.33 -13.90 -5.29
CA ARG A 532 13.16 -13.45 -6.06
C ARG A 532 13.17 -11.96 -6.37
N VAL A 533 13.75 -11.12 -5.48
CA VAL A 533 13.94 -9.68 -5.74
C VAL A 533 14.96 -9.48 -6.85
N ARG A 534 16.01 -10.31 -6.90
CA ARG A 534 17.06 -10.24 -7.93
C ARG A 534 16.55 -10.46 -9.36
N GLN A 535 15.53 -11.28 -9.50
CA GLN A 535 14.89 -11.58 -10.79
C GLN A 535 13.97 -10.46 -11.29
N LEU A 536 13.60 -9.49 -10.44
CA LEU A 536 12.71 -8.42 -10.84
C LEU A 536 13.44 -7.35 -11.65
N ALA A 537 12.77 -6.85 -12.69
CA ALA A 537 13.24 -5.75 -13.51
C ALA A 537 13.10 -4.40 -12.77
N LEU A 538 14.02 -4.13 -11.83
CA LEU A 538 14.00 -2.98 -10.92
C LEU A 538 14.99 -1.87 -11.31
N LEU A 539 15.87 -2.10 -12.27
CA LEU A 539 16.91 -1.16 -12.68
C LEU A 539 16.47 -0.43 -13.96
N PRO A 540 16.03 0.85 -13.87
CA PRO A 540 15.69 1.63 -15.05
C PRO A 540 16.97 2.05 -15.79
N LEU A 541 17.07 1.68 -17.05
CA LEU A 541 18.11 2.15 -17.95
C LEU A 541 17.67 3.44 -18.64
N ARG A 542 18.64 4.26 -19.03
CA ARG A 542 18.38 5.46 -19.85
C ARG A 542 17.76 5.16 -21.23
N SER A 543 17.84 3.91 -21.70
CA SER A 543 17.15 3.46 -22.93
C SER A 543 15.62 3.40 -22.76
N GLY A 544 15.12 3.49 -21.52
CA GLY A 544 13.72 3.24 -21.16
C GLY A 544 13.44 1.80 -20.73
N ASP A 545 14.38 0.88 -21.00
CA ASP A 545 14.25 -0.51 -20.57
C ASP A 545 14.47 -0.65 -19.07
N TRP A 546 13.78 -1.63 -18.46
CA TRP A 546 14.02 -2.03 -17.08
C TRP A 546 14.64 -3.41 -17.07
N VAL A 547 15.79 -3.54 -16.40
CA VAL A 547 16.53 -4.79 -16.35
C VAL A 547 16.58 -5.35 -14.93
N SER A 548 16.76 -6.67 -14.84
CA SER A 548 16.94 -7.38 -13.58
C SER A 548 18.41 -7.41 -13.16
N LEU A 549 18.64 -7.79 -11.92
CA LEU A 549 19.97 -7.82 -11.31
C LEU A 549 20.85 -8.92 -11.87
N ASP A 550 20.22 -9.98 -12.39
CA ASP A 550 20.91 -11.12 -12.97
C ASP A 550 21.13 -10.95 -14.49
N SER A 551 20.72 -9.80 -15.06
CA SER A 551 20.82 -9.56 -16.51
C SER A 551 22.25 -9.26 -16.99
N GLY A 552 23.16 -8.85 -16.10
CA GLY A 552 24.55 -8.46 -16.39
C GLY A 552 24.97 -7.15 -15.74
N SER A 553 26.15 -6.63 -16.07
CA SER A 553 26.68 -5.38 -15.50
C SER A 553 25.81 -4.17 -15.85
N VAL A 554 25.48 -3.36 -14.85
CA VAL A 554 24.74 -2.10 -14.95
C VAL A 554 25.57 -1.01 -14.28
N TYR A 555 25.59 0.18 -14.87
CA TYR A 555 26.50 1.26 -14.50
C TYR A 555 25.76 2.53 -14.09
N LEU A 556 26.36 3.30 -13.21
CA LEU A 556 25.91 4.66 -12.87
C LEU A 556 26.12 5.62 -14.07
N PRO A 557 25.38 6.75 -14.14
CA PRO A 557 25.41 7.66 -15.28
C PRO A 557 26.67 8.54 -15.38
N THR A 558 27.57 8.45 -14.41
CA THR A 558 28.80 9.26 -14.33
C THR A 558 30.00 8.35 -14.14
N ALA A 559 31.13 8.72 -14.75
CA ALA A 559 32.45 8.15 -14.47
C ALA A 559 33.34 9.28 -13.93
N GLU A 560 33.79 9.18 -12.68
CA GLU A 560 34.60 10.24 -12.03
C GLU A 560 33.90 11.61 -12.11
N GLU A 561 32.60 11.64 -11.81
CA GLU A 561 31.72 12.83 -11.92
C GLU A 561 31.43 13.33 -13.34
N ILE A 562 32.03 12.74 -14.38
CA ILE A 562 31.81 13.13 -15.79
C ILE A 562 30.59 12.38 -16.35
N PRO A 563 29.58 13.05 -16.92
CA PRO A 563 28.41 12.40 -17.50
C PRO A 563 28.77 11.49 -18.68
N VAL A 564 28.35 10.23 -18.63
CA VAL A 564 28.58 9.25 -19.70
C VAL A 564 27.67 9.57 -20.90
N PRO A 565 28.19 9.70 -22.13
CA PRO A 565 27.39 10.03 -23.32
C PRO A 565 26.23 9.05 -23.55
N ILE A 566 25.08 9.55 -24.03
CA ILE A 566 23.82 8.78 -24.03
C ILE A 566 23.83 7.56 -24.96
N ASP A 567 24.61 7.64 -26.04
CA ASP A 567 24.65 6.69 -27.15
C ASP A 567 25.74 5.63 -27.03
N VAL A 568 26.57 5.67 -25.99
CA VAL A 568 27.50 4.56 -25.74
C VAL A 568 26.72 3.29 -25.39
N ASN A 569 27.14 2.17 -26.01
CA ASN A 569 26.54 0.85 -25.83
C ASN A 569 26.90 0.23 -24.47
N MET A 570 26.41 0.86 -23.40
CA MET A 570 26.58 0.45 -22.02
C MET A 570 25.22 0.54 -21.31
N ARG A 571 24.95 -0.39 -20.39
CA ARG A 571 23.71 -0.40 -19.59
C ARG A 571 23.81 0.61 -18.46
N ILE A 572 23.54 1.87 -18.79
CA ILE A 572 23.62 2.99 -17.87
C ILE A 572 22.24 3.25 -17.28
N LEU A 573 22.19 3.41 -15.96
CA LEU A 573 20.98 3.75 -15.22
C LEU A 573 20.44 5.12 -15.64
N ASP A 574 19.12 5.28 -15.61
CA ASP A 574 18.46 6.57 -15.83
C ASP A 574 18.94 7.61 -14.79
N PRO A 575 19.55 8.74 -15.23
CA PRO A 575 20.01 9.80 -14.33
C PRO A 575 18.91 10.33 -13.40
N ALA A 576 17.66 10.43 -13.86
CA ALA A 576 16.55 10.90 -13.04
C ALA A 576 16.24 9.92 -11.90
N ALA A 577 16.39 8.62 -12.14
CA ALA A 577 16.25 7.59 -11.12
C ALA A 577 17.38 7.60 -10.09
N VAL A 578 18.62 7.88 -10.54
CA VAL A 578 19.82 7.92 -9.69
C VAL A 578 19.89 9.21 -8.86
N ALA A 579 19.22 10.29 -9.27
CA ALA A 579 19.15 11.54 -8.52
C ALA A 579 18.57 11.37 -7.09
N ASN A 580 17.70 10.36 -6.89
CA ASN A 580 17.22 9.99 -5.56
C ASN A 580 18.29 9.18 -4.80
N LYS A 581 18.73 9.68 -3.65
CA LYS A 581 19.81 9.09 -2.84
C LYS A 581 19.52 7.66 -2.39
N ASP A 582 18.29 7.35 -1.99
CA ASP A 582 17.91 6.00 -1.54
C ASP A 582 17.87 5.02 -2.71
N ARG A 583 17.39 5.46 -3.89
CA ARG A 583 17.44 4.64 -5.10
C ARG A 583 18.87 4.39 -5.55
N ARG A 584 19.74 5.41 -5.53
CA ARG A 584 21.18 5.24 -5.81
C ARG A 584 21.79 4.22 -4.85
N ALA A 585 21.51 4.32 -3.55
CA ALA A 585 21.99 3.36 -2.55
C ALA A 585 21.49 1.93 -2.82
N LEU A 586 20.21 1.76 -3.18
CA LEU A 586 19.66 0.47 -3.60
C LEU A 586 20.41 -0.08 -4.81
N TYR A 587 20.57 0.71 -5.87
CA TYR A 587 21.23 0.28 -7.10
C TYR A 587 22.71 -0.06 -6.88
N THR A 588 23.42 0.69 -6.04
CA THR A 588 24.80 0.38 -5.64
C THR A 588 24.86 -0.90 -4.82
N ARG A 589 23.92 -1.11 -3.87
CA ARG A 589 23.80 -2.38 -3.13
C ARG A 589 23.56 -3.57 -4.05
N PHE A 590 22.92 -3.31 -5.17
CA PHE A 590 22.59 -4.22 -6.25
C PHE A 590 23.73 -4.48 -7.24
N GLY A 591 24.88 -3.82 -7.06
CA GLY A 591 26.08 -4.03 -7.89
C GLY A 591 26.27 -2.99 -9.00
N ALA A 592 25.42 -1.96 -9.07
CA ALA A 592 25.65 -0.86 -9.99
C ALA A 592 26.88 -0.04 -9.54
N ALA A 593 27.88 0.01 -10.40
CA ALA A 593 29.15 0.71 -10.15
C ALA A 593 29.33 1.87 -11.15
N GLU A 594 30.23 2.80 -10.83
CA GLU A 594 30.67 3.76 -11.85
C GLU A 594 31.44 3.02 -12.94
N PRO A 595 31.17 3.30 -14.23
CA PRO A 595 31.95 2.75 -15.31
C PRO A 595 33.36 3.34 -15.28
N SER A 596 34.36 2.55 -15.67
CA SER A 596 35.72 3.08 -15.75
C SER A 596 35.82 4.10 -16.89
N VAL A 597 36.59 5.16 -16.68
CA VAL A 597 36.87 6.17 -17.72
C VAL A 597 37.41 5.52 -18.99
N VAL A 598 38.26 4.50 -18.85
CA VAL A 598 38.85 3.75 -19.96
C VAL A 598 37.79 3.03 -20.79
N ASP A 599 36.86 2.33 -20.15
CA ASP A 599 35.79 1.60 -20.85
C ASP A 599 34.87 2.56 -21.63
N VAL A 600 34.56 3.72 -21.05
CA VAL A 600 33.75 4.74 -21.73
C VAL A 600 34.51 5.32 -22.93
N ARG A 601 35.80 5.63 -22.79
CA ARG A 601 36.64 6.11 -23.91
C ARG A 601 36.73 5.08 -25.04
N ILE A 602 36.89 3.80 -24.72
CA ILE A 602 36.87 2.69 -25.70
C ILE A 602 35.51 2.60 -26.39
N ALA A 603 34.41 2.70 -25.64
CA ALA A 603 33.05 2.64 -26.20
C ALA A 603 32.79 3.81 -27.17
N ILE A 604 33.23 5.02 -26.83
CA ILE A 604 33.19 6.19 -27.72
C ILE A 604 34.02 5.92 -28.99
N GLY A 605 35.27 5.46 -28.83
CA GLY A 605 36.17 5.18 -29.96
C GLY A 605 35.62 4.15 -30.94
N ASN A 606 35.02 3.06 -30.43
CA ASN A 606 34.36 2.04 -31.25
C ASN A 606 33.19 2.62 -32.07
N GLY A 607 32.48 3.62 -31.56
CA GLY A 607 31.40 4.31 -32.27
C GLY A 607 31.87 5.06 -33.52
N TYR A 608 33.13 5.49 -33.55
CA TYR A 608 33.74 6.17 -34.72
C TYR A 608 34.46 5.21 -35.68
N GLY A 609 34.74 3.96 -35.26
CA GLY A 609 35.39 2.93 -36.10
C GLY A 609 34.44 2.10 -36.96
N ALA A 610 33.12 2.22 -36.77
CA ALA A 610 32.10 1.47 -37.51
C ALA A 610 31.79 2.10 -38.89
N LEU A 611 31.20 1.32 -39.81
CA LEU A 611 30.77 1.72 -41.16
C LEU A 611 29.83 2.95 -41.21
N PHE A 612 29.32 3.41 -40.07
CA PHE A 612 28.48 4.60 -39.91
C PHE A 612 28.99 5.44 -38.72
N PRO A 613 29.84 6.47 -38.93
CA PRO A 613 30.33 7.33 -37.86
C PRO A 613 29.19 8.12 -37.18
N CYS A 614 29.42 8.52 -35.92
CA CYS A 614 28.50 9.30 -35.06
C CYS A 614 27.50 10.17 -35.84
N SER A 615 26.21 9.82 -35.73
CA SER A 615 25.16 10.30 -36.64
C SER A 615 24.70 11.73 -36.38
N SER A 616 24.83 12.24 -35.14
CA SER A 616 24.33 13.57 -34.77
C SER A 616 25.39 14.48 -34.13
N LEU A 617 25.17 15.79 -34.29
CA LEU A 617 25.99 16.85 -33.71
C LEU A 617 25.99 16.80 -32.17
N ALA A 618 24.83 16.57 -31.55
CA ALA A 618 24.68 16.50 -30.09
C ALA A 618 25.46 15.32 -29.48
N GLN A 619 25.39 14.13 -30.10
CA GLN A 619 26.18 12.97 -29.69
C GLN A 619 27.68 13.25 -29.80
N SER A 620 28.11 13.77 -30.95
CA SER A 620 29.51 14.08 -31.17
C SER A 620 30.03 15.14 -30.18
N LYS A 621 29.22 16.15 -29.85
CA LYS A 621 29.56 17.15 -28.83
C LYS A 621 29.73 16.50 -27.46
N SER A 622 28.77 15.66 -27.04
CA SER A 622 28.84 14.91 -25.78
C SER A 622 30.07 14.00 -25.70
N HIS A 623 30.43 13.31 -26.78
CA HIS A 623 31.65 12.52 -26.88
C HIS A 623 32.90 13.36 -26.64
N LEU A 624 33.05 14.49 -27.34
CA LEU A 624 34.22 15.35 -27.19
C LEU A 624 34.31 15.98 -25.79
N HIS A 625 33.17 16.37 -25.20
CA HIS A 625 33.14 16.86 -23.82
C HIS A 625 33.68 15.80 -22.86
N PHE A 626 33.21 14.55 -22.98
CA PHE A 626 33.72 13.44 -22.16
C PHE A 626 35.22 13.20 -22.37
N LEU A 627 35.68 13.17 -23.62
CA LEU A 627 37.09 12.93 -23.97
C LEU A 627 38.03 14.02 -23.44
N TYR A 628 37.59 15.28 -23.48
CA TYR A 628 38.30 16.42 -22.91
C TYR A 628 38.36 16.34 -21.39
N LEU A 629 37.21 16.23 -20.72
CA LEU A 629 37.14 16.21 -19.25
C LEU A 629 37.88 15.01 -18.63
N SER A 630 37.98 13.90 -19.36
CA SER A 630 38.66 12.68 -18.92
C SER A 630 40.12 12.55 -19.37
N GLN A 631 40.70 13.58 -20.01
CA GLN A 631 42.02 13.46 -20.65
C GLN A 631 43.15 13.13 -19.68
N LEU A 632 43.16 13.69 -18.46
CA LEU A 632 44.22 13.44 -17.47
C LEU A 632 44.03 12.14 -16.68
N CYS A 633 42.87 11.50 -16.81
CA CYS A 633 42.60 10.18 -16.23
C CYS A 633 43.23 9.05 -17.05
N ASP A 634 43.67 9.36 -18.28
CA ASP A 634 44.44 8.48 -19.13
C ASP A 634 45.95 8.74 -18.91
N PRO A 635 46.76 7.74 -18.53
CA PRO A 635 48.16 7.95 -18.19
C PRO A 635 49.02 8.46 -19.36
N LYS A 636 48.57 8.37 -20.63
CA LYS A 636 49.23 8.96 -21.82
C LYS A 636 48.23 9.22 -22.97
N PRO A 637 47.45 10.31 -22.97
CA PRO A 637 46.62 10.64 -24.14
C PRO A 637 47.52 10.95 -25.33
N VAL A 638 47.56 10.06 -26.33
CA VAL A 638 48.35 10.28 -27.55
C VAL A 638 47.44 10.89 -28.60
N ARG A 639 47.90 11.88 -29.37
CA ARG A 639 47.21 12.38 -30.59
C ARG A 639 46.70 11.27 -31.53
N LYS A 640 47.29 10.07 -31.45
CA LYS A 640 46.89 8.92 -32.27
C LYS A 640 45.50 8.38 -31.90
N ASP A 641 45.06 8.58 -30.66
CA ASP A 641 43.82 7.98 -30.12
C ASP A 641 42.56 8.65 -30.68
N TYR A 642 42.69 9.86 -31.23
CA TYR A 642 41.57 10.66 -31.75
C TYR A 642 41.50 10.69 -33.29
N ARG A 643 42.38 9.98 -34.00
CA ARG A 643 42.47 10.02 -35.47
C ARG A 643 41.22 9.50 -36.20
N THR A 644 40.38 8.73 -35.53
CA THR A 644 39.15 8.18 -36.08
C THR A 644 37.95 9.12 -35.90
N ILE A 645 38.09 10.19 -35.12
CA ILE A 645 36.98 11.10 -34.81
C ILE A 645 36.63 11.94 -36.03
N HIS A 646 35.34 11.94 -36.37
CA HIS A 646 34.76 12.80 -37.39
C HIS A 646 33.91 13.88 -36.72
N LEU A 647 34.04 15.12 -37.19
CA LEU A 647 33.31 16.29 -36.68
C LEU A 647 32.24 16.72 -37.67
N ARG A 648 31.09 17.17 -37.13
CA ARG A 648 30.08 17.82 -37.96
C ARG A 648 30.55 19.22 -38.34
N THR A 649 30.47 19.54 -39.61
CA THR A 649 30.91 20.83 -40.16
C THR A 649 29.72 21.76 -40.38
N SER A 650 29.99 23.04 -40.62
CA SER A 650 28.96 24.04 -40.98
C SER A 650 28.16 23.66 -42.24
N LEU A 651 28.70 22.79 -43.10
CA LEU A 651 28.05 22.25 -44.29
C LEU A 651 27.14 21.03 -43.98
N GLY A 652 26.98 20.67 -42.71
CA GLY A 652 26.16 19.55 -42.28
C GLY A 652 26.77 18.17 -42.58
N ARG A 653 28.05 18.08 -42.96
CA ARG A 653 28.77 16.82 -43.24
C ARG A 653 29.68 16.42 -42.08
N ASN A 654 29.99 15.13 -41.96
CA ASN A 654 30.96 14.63 -40.99
C ASN A 654 32.32 14.52 -41.69
N GLU A 655 33.29 15.33 -41.26
CA GLU A 655 34.65 15.36 -41.82
C GLU A 655 35.68 14.98 -40.77
N ASN A 656 36.77 14.34 -41.17
CA ASN A 656 37.88 14.01 -40.28
C ASN A 656 38.95 15.12 -40.34
N PRO A 657 39.18 15.88 -39.25
CA PRO A 657 40.14 16.99 -39.23
C PRO A 657 41.60 16.58 -39.46
N TYR A 658 41.94 15.29 -39.36
CA TYR A 658 43.26 14.78 -39.70
C TYR A 658 43.49 14.54 -41.19
N THR A 659 42.42 14.47 -41.98
CA THR A 659 42.49 14.22 -43.45
C THR A 659 41.94 15.36 -44.29
N GLN A 660 41.23 16.30 -43.67
CA GLN A 660 40.64 17.47 -44.32
C GLN A 660 40.81 18.68 -43.40
N ASP A 661 41.04 19.85 -43.99
CA ASP A 661 41.17 21.09 -43.22
C ASP A 661 39.79 21.58 -42.74
N VAL A 662 39.55 21.42 -41.43
CA VAL A 662 38.38 21.94 -40.73
C VAL A 662 38.83 23.12 -39.86
N PHE A 663 38.30 24.31 -40.12
CA PHE A 663 38.72 25.54 -39.44
C PHE A 663 37.78 25.96 -38.31
N LEU A 664 38.33 26.60 -37.28
CA LEU A 664 37.54 27.34 -36.30
C LEU A 664 36.95 28.61 -36.97
N PRO A 665 35.66 28.93 -36.72
CA PRO A 665 35.05 30.16 -37.21
C PRO A 665 35.51 31.37 -36.37
N THR A 666 36.76 31.81 -36.56
CA THR A 666 37.33 32.96 -35.86
C THR A 666 37.20 34.24 -36.70
N HIS A 667 36.97 35.38 -36.04
CA HIS A 667 36.95 36.72 -36.67
C HIS A 667 38.34 37.37 -36.74
N HIS A 668 39.40 36.55 -36.73
CA HIS A 668 40.75 37.09 -36.84
C HIS A 668 40.95 37.68 -38.26
N PRO A 669 41.56 38.87 -38.43
CA PRO A 669 41.72 39.51 -39.74
C PRO A 669 42.45 38.65 -40.78
N TYR A 670 43.28 37.72 -40.32
CA TYR A 670 44.02 36.76 -41.15
C TYR A 670 43.51 35.31 -41.00
N GLY A 671 42.32 35.13 -40.41
CA GLY A 671 41.64 33.85 -40.28
C GLY A 671 40.93 33.44 -41.57
N ALA A 672 40.57 32.15 -41.65
CA ALA A 672 39.90 31.59 -42.81
C ALA A 672 38.53 32.26 -43.10
N LEU A 673 37.78 32.63 -42.06
CA LEU A 673 36.46 33.27 -42.21
C LEU A 673 36.55 34.63 -42.89
N GLU A 674 37.49 35.48 -42.45
CA GLU A 674 37.65 36.83 -42.99
C GLU A 674 38.30 36.83 -44.38
N LEU A 675 39.35 36.03 -44.59
CA LEU A 675 40.13 36.06 -45.83
C LEU A 675 39.50 35.30 -47.00
N LEU A 676 38.78 34.22 -46.73
CA LEU A 676 38.29 33.31 -47.77
C LEU A 676 36.80 33.50 -48.07
N ALA A 677 36.10 34.40 -47.36
CA ALA A 677 34.72 34.77 -47.63
C ALA A 677 34.53 35.43 -49.02
N SER A 678 33.35 35.24 -49.60
CA SER A 678 32.91 35.94 -50.81
C SER A 678 32.61 37.42 -50.53
N GLY A 679 33.05 38.31 -51.41
CA GLY A 679 32.73 39.75 -51.39
C GLY A 679 31.89 40.18 -52.58
N THR A 680 31.63 41.49 -52.72
CA THR A 680 30.92 42.06 -53.89
C THR A 680 31.67 41.82 -55.21
N ASP A 681 33.01 41.85 -55.16
CA ASP A 681 33.91 41.74 -56.32
C ASP A 681 34.96 40.61 -56.18
N VAL A 682 34.79 39.74 -55.19
CA VAL A 682 35.76 38.67 -54.83
C VAL A 682 35.02 37.33 -54.79
N PRO A 683 35.40 36.34 -55.63
CA PRO A 683 34.79 35.01 -55.60
C PRO A 683 35.13 34.32 -54.28
N GLY A 684 34.19 33.68 -53.57
CA GLY A 684 34.53 32.95 -52.33
C GLY A 684 35.34 31.68 -52.58
N PHE A 685 36.17 31.28 -51.61
CA PHE A 685 36.90 30.00 -51.65
C PHE A 685 36.15 28.94 -50.81
N PRO A 686 36.02 27.68 -51.27
CA PRO A 686 35.34 26.65 -50.51
C PRO A 686 36.16 26.26 -49.27
N VAL A 687 35.63 26.57 -48.08
CA VAL A 687 36.26 26.26 -46.79
C VAL A 687 35.28 25.52 -45.89
N ILE A 688 35.80 24.57 -45.13
CA ILE A 688 35.03 23.78 -44.19
C ILE A 688 35.25 24.34 -42.78
N PHE A 689 34.19 24.86 -42.15
CA PHE A 689 34.24 25.32 -40.77
C PHE A 689 33.68 24.27 -39.82
N LEU A 690 34.21 24.22 -38.60
CA LEU A 690 33.61 23.50 -37.50
C LEU A 690 32.21 24.06 -37.23
N HIS A 691 31.24 23.20 -36.97
CA HIS A 691 29.89 23.64 -36.61
C HIS A 691 29.92 24.47 -35.30
N SER A 692 29.26 25.62 -35.27
CA SER A 692 29.32 26.58 -34.15
C SER A 692 28.89 25.98 -32.80
N ASP A 693 27.95 25.03 -32.81
CA ASP A 693 27.44 24.38 -31.58
C ASP A 693 28.51 23.64 -30.77
N TYR A 694 29.65 23.26 -31.35
CA TYR A 694 30.77 22.71 -30.58
C TYR A 694 31.45 23.76 -29.69
N LEU A 695 31.27 25.05 -30.01
CA LEU A 695 31.83 26.17 -29.25
C LEU A 695 30.80 26.77 -28.27
N LEU A 696 29.51 26.56 -28.52
CA LEU A 696 28.45 26.87 -27.56
C LEU A 696 28.56 25.93 -26.35
N ASP A 697 28.38 26.42 -25.12
CA ASP A 697 28.46 25.62 -23.88
C ASP A 697 29.73 24.76 -23.75
N ALA A 698 30.88 25.31 -24.14
CA ALA A 698 32.16 24.62 -24.04
C ALA A 698 32.46 24.21 -22.58
N PRO A 699 33.04 23.02 -22.35
CA PRO A 699 33.37 22.56 -21.01
C PRO A 699 34.47 23.44 -20.38
N GLU A 700 34.26 23.87 -19.15
CA GLU A 700 35.28 24.59 -18.39
C GLU A 700 36.49 23.70 -18.12
N ALA A 701 37.69 24.30 -18.16
CA ALA A 701 38.93 23.60 -17.86
C ALA A 701 38.96 23.13 -16.39
N PRO A 702 38.99 21.82 -16.10
CA PRO A 702 38.94 21.34 -14.71
C PRO A 702 40.14 21.77 -13.85
N SER A 703 41.26 22.12 -14.46
CA SER A 703 42.44 22.67 -13.76
C SER A 703 43.35 23.42 -14.74
N LEU A 704 44.33 24.17 -14.22
CA LEU A 704 45.37 24.86 -15.00
C LEU A 704 46.21 23.94 -15.90
N ARG A 705 46.13 22.61 -15.71
CA ARG A 705 46.82 21.62 -16.56
C ARG A 705 46.08 21.32 -17.87
N TYR A 706 44.80 21.70 -17.96
CA TYR A 706 44.02 21.52 -19.19
C TYR A 706 44.25 22.70 -20.13
N PRO A 707 44.47 22.45 -21.44
CA PRO A 707 44.37 23.51 -22.43
C PRO A 707 42.92 24.05 -22.48
N SER A 708 42.73 25.26 -23.01
CA SER A 708 41.37 25.74 -23.30
C SER A 708 40.66 24.79 -24.28
N TRP A 709 39.34 24.78 -24.30
CA TRP A 709 38.55 23.92 -25.18
C TRP A 709 38.94 24.06 -26.66
N GLU A 710 39.05 25.30 -27.16
CA GLU A 710 39.49 25.57 -28.53
C GLU A 710 40.91 25.08 -28.79
N ARG A 711 41.82 25.32 -27.83
CA ARG A 711 43.20 24.85 -27.93
C ARG A 711 43.28 23.33 -27.93
N TRP A 712 42.42 22.66 -27.17
CA TRP A 712 42.30 21.22 -27.14
C TRP A 712 41.81 20.66 -28.48
N LEU A 713 40.78 21.26 -29.08
CA LEU A 713 40.30 20.88 -30.41
C LEU A 713 41.42 21.01 -31.46
N CYS A 714 42.23 22.06 -31.37
CA CYS A 714 43.38 22.24 -32.25
C CYS A 714 44.50 21.21 -31.99
N ASP A 715 44.89 21.03 -30.73
CA ASP A 715 46.07 20.22 -30.39
C ASP A 715 45.80 18.72 -30.40
N PHE A 716 44.58 18.27 -30.14
CA PHE A 716 44.25 16.85 -29.97
C PHE A 716 43.26 16.32 -30.99
N ILE A 717 42.35 17.13 -31.53
CA ILE A 717 41.37 16.66 -32.53
C ILE A 717 41.80 17.00 -33.97
N GLY A 718 42.66 18.02 -34.15
CA GLY A 718 43.21 18.41 -35.45
C GLY A 718 42.45 19.56 -36.14
N VAL A 719 41.55 20.25 -35.44
CA VAL A 719 40.90 21.46 -35.96
C VAL A 719 41.95 22.56 -36.16
N ARG A 720 41.76 23.44 -37.15
CA ARG A 720 42.71 24.51 -37.46
C ARG A 720 42.22 25.88 -37.05
N GLU A 721 43.11 26.64 -36.43
CA GLU A 721 42.88 28.05 -36.10
C GLU A 721 43.40 29.00 -37.19
N ARG A 722 44.36 28.54 -38.01
CA ARG A 722 45.11 29.35 -38.99
C ARG A 722 45.13 28.65 -40.35
N LEU A 723 45.18 29.44 -41.42
CA LEU A 723 45.45 28.96 -42.78
C LEU A 723 46.83 28.29 -42.85
N ARG A 724 47.01 27.37 -43.80
CA ARG A 724 48.33 26.80 -44.08
C ARG A 724 49.04 27.64 -45.13
N LEU A 725 50.31 27.98 -44.94
CA LEU A 725 51.11 28.53 -46.03
C LEU A 725 51.57 27.40 -46.97
N VAL A 726 51.97 26.27 -46.40
CA VAL A 726 52.47 25.11 -47.13
C VAL A 726 51.38 24.07 -47.36
N ALA A 727 51.29 23.54 -48.59
CA ALA A 727 50.40 22.45 -48.96
C ALA A 727 50.75 21.14 -48.21
N GLU A 728 49.85 20.16 -48.24
CA GLU A 728 50.03 18.87 -47.55
C GLU A 728 51.25 18.08 -48.00
N ASP A 729 51.69 18.28 -49.25
CA ASP A 729 52.88 17.64 -49.80
C ASP A 729 54.21 18.22 -49.26
N GLY A 730 54.14 19.34 -48.53
CA GLY A 730 55.29 20.01 -47.93
C GLY A 730 56.18 20.78 -48.92
N ASN A 731 55.86 20.77 -50.22
CA ASN A 731 56.74 21.25 -51.29
C ASN A 731 56.11 22.35 -52.16
N ALA A 732 54.80 22.57 -52.05
CA ALA A 732 54.09 23.65 -52.72
C ALA A 732 53.44 24.62 -51.72
N LEU A 733 53.15 25.84 -52.17
CA LEU A 733 52.27 26.76 -51.44
C LEU A 733 50.82 26.28 -51.52
N SER A 734 50.04 26.55 -50.47
CA SER A 734 48.65 26.10 -50.39
C SER A 734 47.75 26.81 -51.40
N ASP A 735 46.65 26.16 -51.78
CA ASP A 735 45.63 26.77 -52.64
C ASP A 735 45.02 28.03 -51.98
N THR A 736 44.95 28.06 -50.65
CA THR A 736 44.49 29.23 -49.90
C THR A 736 45.45 30.42 -50.02
N TRP A 737 46.76 30.17 -50.12
CA TRP A 737 47.75 31.21 -50.40
C TRP A 737 47.57 31.77 -51.81
N ALA A 738 47.47 30.89 -52.82
CA ALA A 738 47.27 31.31 -54.21
C ALA A 738 45.98 32.12 -54.39
N TYR A 739 44.91 31.75 -53.68
CA TYR A 739 43.66 32.49 -53.67
C TYR A 739 43.81 33.89 -53.09
N VAL A 740 44.43 34.04 -51.90
CA VAL A 740 44.64 35.35 -51.26
C VAL A 740 45.54 36.23 -52.14
N ALA A 741 46.61 35.67 -52.71
CA ALA A 741 47.50 36.42 -53.59
C ALA A 741 46.80 36.97 -54.85
N SER A 742 45.82 36.23 -55.38
CA SER A 742 45.12 36.61 -56.62
C SER A 742 43.93 37.55 -56.38
N HIS A 743 43.21 37.40 -55.26
CA HIS A 743 41.93 38.08 -55.05
C HIS A 743 41.90 39.06 -53.88
N ARG A 744 42.88 39.00 -52.97
CA ARG A 744 43.03 39.90 -51.82
C ARG A 744 44.50 40.29 -51.58
N PRO A 745 45.17 40.87 -52.60
CA PRO A 745 46.59 41.20 -52.51
C PRO A 745 46.89 42.14 -51.34
N ASP A 746 46.00 43.07 -51.00
CA ASP A 746 46.12 44.01 -49.87
C ASP A 746 46.33 43.33 -48.50
N ARG A 747 45.83 42.10 -48.33
CA ARG A 747 45.96 41.32 -47.10
C ARG A 747 47.12 40.33 -47.11
N LEU A 748 47.78 40.13 -48.25
CA LEU A 748 48.76 39.06 -48.45
C LEU A 748 50.02 39.23 -47.59
N LEU A 749 50.59 40.44 -47.51
CA LEU A 749 51.77 40.70 -46.68
C LEU A 749 51.45 40.50 -45.19
N GLY A 750 50.28 40.98 -44.75
CA GLY A 750 49.81 40.78 -43.38
C GLY A 750 49.57 39.31 -43.04
N LEU A 751 49.01 38.53 -43.97
CA LEU A 751 48.87 37.09 -43.84
C LEU A 751 50.24 36.40 -43.74
N LEU A 752 51.19 36.77 -44.61
CA LEU A 752 52.54 36.20 -44.58
C LEU A 752 53.21 36.46 -43.24
N GLU A 753 53.14 37.68 -42.71
CA GLU A 753 53.69 38.00 -41.38
C GLU A 753 53.01 37.21 -40.26
N HIS A 754 51.68 37.09 -40.31
CA HIS A 754 50.93 36.31 -39.32
C HIS A 754 51.31 34.83 -39.32
N LEU A 755 51.44 34.21 -40.50
CA LEU A 755 51.83 32.80 -40.62
C LEU A 755 53.32 32.58 -40.38
N TRP A 756 54.17 33.57 -40.66
CA TRP A 756 55.62 33.51 -40.47
C TRP A 756 56.00 33.14 -39.04
N GLN A 757 55.29 33.70 -38.06
CA GLN A 757 55.47 33.42 -36.62
C GLN A 757 55.33 31.92 -36.25
N HIS A 758 54.78 31.10 -37.14
CA HIS A 758 54.50 29.68 -36.90
C HIS A 758 55.16 28.74 -37.90
N GLU A 759 55.34 29.16 -39.16
CA GLU A 759 55.85 28.31 -40.24
C GLU A 759 57.28 28.69 -40.69
N GLU A 760 57.95 29.65 -40.05
CA GLU A 760 59.33 30.10 -40.36
C GLU A 760 60.30 28.94 -40.58
N SER A 761 60.36 27.98 -39.66
CA SER A 761 61.32 26.87 -39.73
C SER A 761 61.12 25.99 -40.97
N GLN A 762 59.87 25.78 -41.37
CA GLN A 762 59.51 24.96 -42.53
C GLN A 762 59.83 25.68 -43.84
N ILE A 763 59.61 26.99 -43.90
CA ILE A 763 59.86 27.80 -45.09
C ILE A 763 61.37 28.06 -45.25
N THR A 764 62.07 28.38 -44.17
CA THR A 764 63.51 28.67 -44.19
C THR A 764 64.35 27.44 -44.58
N SER A 765 63.85 26.24 -44.31
CA SER A 765 64.52 24.98 -44.69
C SER A 765 64.18 24.49 -46.12
N ASN A 766 63.19 25.09 -46.80
CA ASN A 766 62.75 24.65 -48.12
C ASN A 766 62.95 25.74 -49.19
N GLU A 767 64.01 25.58 -50.00
CA GLU A 767 64.34 26.52 -51.08
C GLU A 767 63.27 26.61 -52.18
N ALA A 768 62.50 25.55 -52.43
CA ALA A 768 61.42 25.57 -53.42
C ALA A 768 60.28 26.50 -52.97
N LEU A 769 59.91 26.44 -51.68
CA LEU A 769 58.89 27.32 -51.11
C LEU A 769 59.34 28.78 -51.07
N LYS A 770 60.61 29.03 -50.72
CA LYS A 770 61.20 30.38 -50.80
C LYS A 770 61.07 30.95 -52.20
N THR A 771 61.46 30.17 -53.21
CA THR A 771 61.41 30.60 -54.62
C THR A 771 59.97 30.90 -55.07
N GLN A 772 58.98 30.11 -54.63
CA GLN A 772 57.57 30.34 -54.94
C GLN A 772 57.03 31.63 -54.28
N ILE A 773 57.35 31.88 -53.00
CA ILE A 773 56.95 33.11 -52.30
C ILE A 773 57.64 34.33 -52.93
N GLN A 774 58.95 34.23 -53.22
CA GLN A 774 59.71 35.25 -53.93
C GLN A 774 59.14 35.58 -55.31
N GLY A 775 58.59 34.59 -56.01
CA GLY A 775 57.97 34.69 -57.33
C GLY A 775 56.49 35.10 -57.32
N THR A 776 55.88 35.32 -56.15
CA THR A 776 54.48 35.73 -56.06
C THR A 776 54.30 37.14 -56.64
N ASN A 777 53.27 37.34 -57.47
CA ASN A 777 52.95 38.64 -58.06
C ASN A 777 52.47 39.60 -56.95
N VAL A 778 53.06 40.80 -56.91
CA VAL A 778 52.81 41.84 -55.91
C VAL A 778 52.56 43.21 -56.53
N GLU A 779 52.12 43.27 -57.78
CA GLU A 779 51.80 44.54 -58.46
C GLU A 779 50.77 45.37 -57.68
N GLY A 780 49.71 44.73 -57.17
CA GLY A 780 48.67 45.37 -56.36
C GLY A 780 49.07 45.67 -54.91
N LEU A 781 50.32 45.38 -54.52
CA LEU A 781 50.89 45.60 -53.20
C LEU A 781 51.92 46.74 -53.18
N CYS A 782 52.18 47.35 -54.33
CA CYS A 782 53.09 48.49 -54.44
C CYS A 782 52.29 49.80 -54.36
N GLY A 783 52.82 50.81 -53.67
CA GLY A 783 52.11 52.09 -53.47
C GLY A 783 51.94 52.94 -54.75
N SER A 784 52.34 52.43 -55.92
CA SER A 784 52.18 53.06 -57.22
C SER A 784 51.78 52.02 -58.28
N LEU A 785 50.96 52.40 -59.25
CA LEU A 785 50.59 51.55 -60.39
C LEU A 785 51.83 51.29 -61.24
N LEU A 786 52.34 50.06 -61.17
CA LEU A 786 53.53 49.64 -61.92
C LEU A 786 53.20 49.38 -63.39
N SER A 787 54.07 49.82 -64.29
CA SER A 787 53.91 49.62 -65.75
C SER A 787 54.38 48.24 -66.25
N ALA A 788 54.87 47.38 -65.36
CA ALA A 788 55.43 46.06 -65.68
C ALA A 788 55.18 45.09 -64.51
N PRO A 789 55.12 43.77 -64.78
CA PRO A 789 54.87 42.79 -63.73
C PRO A 789 55.98 42.73 -62.70
N CYS A 790 55.60 42.69 -61.42
CA CYS A 790 56.53 42.72 -60.30
C CYS A 790 56.26 41.56 -59.33
N THR A 791 57.34 40.87 -58.96
CA THR A 791 57.34 39.78 -57.98
C THR A 791 57.89 40.24 -56.65
N LEU A 792 57.54 39.59 -55.54
CA LEU A 792 57.99 39.97 -54.19
C LEU A 792 59.51 40.21 -54.09
N LYS A 793 60.36 39.35 -54.67
CA LYS A 793 61.83 39.52 -54.64
C LYS A 793 62.36 40.78 -55.35
N ALA A 794 61.55 41.43 -56.18
CA ALA A 794 61.90 42.62 -56.97
C ALA A 794 61.34 43.91 -56.36
N THR A 795 60.80 43.82 -55.14
CA THR A 795 60.25 44.96 -54.39
C THR A 795 61.23 45.47 -53.34
N TYR A 796 60.96 46.66 -52.83
CA TYR A 796 61.74 47.33 -51.80
C TYR A 796 60.86 47.75 -50.62
N LEU A 797 61.42 47.72 -49.41
CA LEU A 797 60.75 48.34 -48.26
C LEU A 797 60.73 49.88 -48.45
N PRO A 798 59.64 50.57 -48.11
CA PRO A 798 59.48 52.01 -48.28
C PRO A 798 60.29 52.85 -47.27
N LEU A 799 61.58 52.54 -47.08
CA LEU A 799 62.47 53.24 -46.15
C LEU A 799 62.74 54.67 -46.62
N ALA A 800 62.79 55.63 -45.68
CA ALA A 800 63.00 57.04 -46.00
C ALA A 800 64.29 57.31 -46.79
N SER A 801 65.35 56.54 -46.51
CA SER A 801 66.62 56.63 -47.25
C SER A 801 66.45 56.25 -48.72
N LEU A 802 65.76 55.15 -49.03
CA LEU A 802 65.54 54.70 -50.40
C LEU A 802 64.57 55.62 -51.14
N ARG A 803 63.52 56.10 -50.48
CA ARG A 803 62.57 57.08 -51.05
C ARG A 803 63.29 58.37 -51.44
N ALA A 804 64.17 58.89 -50.59
CA ALA A 804 64.97 60.09 -50.90
C ALA A 804 65.90 59.88 -52.11
N HIS A 805 66.41 58.65 -52.31
CA HIS A 805 67.19 58.32 -53.51
C HIS A 805 66.31 58.22 -54.77
N CYS A 806 65.12 57.62 -54.68
CA CYS A 806 64.17 57.64 -55.79
C CYS A 806 63.75 59.07 -56.14
N GLU A 807 63.44 59.94 -55.16
CA GLU A 807 63.10 61.35 -55.40
C GLU A 807 64.22 62.15 -56.08
N ARG A 808 65.49 61.74 -55.87
CA ARG A 808 66.64 62.37 -56.51
C ARG A 808 66.74 62.05 -58.01
N PHE A 809 66.38 60.84 -58.43
CA PHE A 809 66.62 60.34 -59.80
C PHE A 809 65.33 60.17 -60.63
N MET A 810 64.22 59.83 -59.98
CA MET A 810 62.92 59.56 -60.59
C MET A 810 61.98 60.78 -60.49
N GLU A 811 61.07 60.90 -61.44
CA GLU A 811 59.99 61.89 -61.41
C GLU A 811 58.74 61.32 -60.71
N GLN A 812 57.86 62.19 -60.21
CA GLN A 812 56.65 61.77 -59.49
C GLN A 812 55.70 60.89 -60.33
N THR A 813 55.80 60.97 -61.66
CA THR A 813 55.02 60.16 -62.61
C THR A 813 55.65 58.79 -62.90
N GLU A 814 56.85 58.51 -62.39
CA GLU A 814 57.57 57.27 -62.62
C GLU A 814 57.41 56.33 -61.41
N PRO A 815 56.72 55.19 -61.56
CA PRO A 815 56.46 54.29 -60.45
C PRO A 815 57.70 53.47 -60.08
N PHE A 816 57.86 53.17 -58.78
CA PHE A 816 58.91 52.30 -58.26
C PHE A 816 58.28 51.28 -57.30
N PRO A 817 58.74 50.00 -57.27
CA PRO A 817 58.09 48.91 -56.55
C PRO A 817 58.39 48.95 -55.04
N PHE A 818 58.00 50.04 -54.39
CA PHE A 818 57.93 50.11 -52.92
C PHE A 818 56.66 49.42 -52.43
N LEU A 819 56.82 48.47 -51.51
CA LEU A 819 55.69 47.82 -50.85
C LEU A 819 54.84 48.86 -50.09
N GLU A 820 53.53 48.75 -50.20
CA GLU A 820 52.57 49.55 -49.44
C GLU A 820 52.43 48.94 -48.04
N LEU A 821 52.99 49.64 -47.06
CA LEU A 821 52.96 49.27 -45.64
C LEU A 821 52.32 50.41 -44.84
N ASP A 822 51.80 50.10 -43.65
CA ASP A 822 51.13 51.07 -42.78
C ASP A 822 52.00 52.32 -42.54
N SER A 823 51.49 53.47 -42.98
CA SER A 823 52.17 54.77 -42.95
C SER A 823 52.35 55.34 -41.55
N THR A 824 51.75 54.71 -40.53
CA THR A 824 51.87 55.11 -39.12
C THR A 824 53.09 54.50 -38.41
N MET A 825 53.78 53.53 -39.02
CA MET A 825 54.94 52.85 -38.42
C MET A 825 56.22 53.70 -38.48
N SER A 826 57.01 53.70 -37.39
CA SER A 826 58.34 54.32 -37.44
C SER A 826 59.30 53.51 -38.35
N PRO A 827 60.35 54.14 -38.93
CA PRO A 827 61.32 53.43 -39.77
C PRO A 827 61.99 52.23 -39.07
N GLU A 828 62.22 52.33 -37.76
CA GLU A 828 62.83 51.26 -36.95
C GLU A 828 61.85 50.09 -36.72
N GLN A 829 60.57 50.39 -36.47
CA GLN A 829 59.52 49.40 -36.34
C GLN A 829 59.26 48.67 -37.65
N MET A 830 59.26 49.39 -38.77
CA MET A 830 59.09 48.82 -40.11
C MET A 830 60.25 47.87 -40.45
N ARG A 831 61.50 48.29 -40.16
CA ARG A 831 62.67 47.46 -40.38
C ARG A 831 62.64 46.20 -39.52
N THR A 832 62.25 46.30 -38.25
CA THR A 832 62.22 45.15 -37.34
C THR A 832 61.12 44.16 -37.70
N LYS A 833 59.91 44.64 -37.99
CA LYS A 833 58.75 43.79 -38.31
C LYS A 833 58.92 43.04 -39.64
N TRP A 834 59.49 43.68 -40.64
CA TRP A 834 59.56 43.15 -42.01
C TRP A 834 60.96 42.68 -42.42
N LEU A 835 61.91 42.56 -41.48
CA LEU A 835 63.29 42.16 -41.77
C LEU A 835 63.37 40.81 -42.48
N PHE A 836 62.49 39.86 -42.11
CA PHE A 836 62.43 38.53 -42.70
C PHE A 836 62.16 38.56 -44.22
N LEU A 837 61.47 39.59 -44.73
CA LEU A 837 61.27 39.76 -46.17
C LEU A 837 62.58 40.00 -46.91
N HIS A 838 63.52 40.70 -46.27
CA HIS A 838 64.85 40.91 -46.80
C HIS A 838 65.71 39.64 -46.67
N GLU A 839 65.79 39.10 -45.45
CA GLU A 839 66.68 37.98 -45.13
C GLU A 839 66.31 36.68 -45.86
N VAL A 840 65.01 36.43 -46.09
CA VAL A 840 64.53 35.18 -46.67
C VAL A 840 63.99 35.36 -48.10
N PHE A 841 63.29 36.47 -48.37
CA PHE A 841 62.58 36.68 -49.64
C PHE A 841 63.24 37.72 -50.56
N SER A 842 64.46 38.15 -50.24
CA SER A 842 65.26 39.04 -51.10
C SER A 842 64.64 40.40 -51.40
N VAL A 843 63.70 40.88 -50.58
CA VAL A 843 63.16 42.24 -50.67
C VAL A 843 64.26 43.26 -50.35
N GLY A 844 64.40 44.30 -51.15
CA GLY A 844 65.51 45.24 -51.02
C GLY A 844 65.32 46.25 -49.88
N ILE A 845 66.40 46.51 -49.13
CA ILE A 845 66.42 47.52 -48.04
C ILE A 845 67.62 48.47 -48.12
N GLU A 846 68.54 48.25 -49.06
CA GLU A 846 69.79 49.00 -49.22
C GLU A 846 69.83 49.73 -50.56
N ASP A 847 70.56 50.84 -50.61
CA ASP A 847 70.79 51.65 -51.81
C ASP A 847 71.98 51.08 -52.64
N ASP A 848 71.99 49.77 -52.82
CA ASP A 848 73.07 49.04 -53.47
C ASP A 848 73.05 49.20 -55.00
N LEU A 849 74.00 48.55 -55.68
CA LEU A 849 74.09 48.59 -57.14
C LEU A 849 72.81 48.05 -57.80
N ARG A 850 72.15 47.05 -57.18
CA ARG A 850 70.91 46.46 -57.68
C ARG A 850 69.76 47.48 -57.60
N PHE A 851 69.62 48.19 -56.48
CA PHE A 851 68.64 49.28 -56.33
C PHE A 851 68.78 50.35 -57.41
N LEU A 852 70.00 50.83 -57.68
CA LEU A 852 70.21 51.84 -58.71
C LEU A 852 69.93 51.34 -60.14
N LEU A 853 70.24 50.06 -60.42
CA LEU A 853 69.89 49.42 -61.69
C LEU A 853 68.38 49.23 -61.84
N ASP A 854 67.68 48.87 -60.76
CA ASP A 854 66.22 48.77 -60.74
C ASP A 854 65.58 50.16 -60.89
N VAL A 855 66.13 51.22 -60.28
CA VAL A 855 65.71 52.61 -60.51
C VAL A 855 65.86 52.97 -61.99
N PHE A 856 66.98 52.63 -62.61
CA PHE A 856 67.20 52.84 -64.04
C PHE A 856 66.19 52.05 -64.90
N PHE A 857 65.92 50.80 -64.55
CA PHE A 857 64.94 49.94 -65.22
C PHE A 857 63.53 50.55 -65.17
N TRP A 858 63.08 51.01 -64.00
CA TRP A 858 61.75 51.60 -63.85
C TRP A 858 61.60 52.96 -64.54
N ILE A 859 62.65 53.78 -64.57
CA ILE A 859 62.66 55.00 -65.40
C ILE A 859 62.48 54.64 -66.89
N LYS A 860 63.17 53.61 -67.38
CA LYS A 860 63.04 53.13 -68.76
C LYS A 860 61.63 52.60 -69.05
N GLN A 861 61.03 51.84 -68.13
CA GLN A 861 59.67 51.30 -68.32
C GLN A 861 58.62 52.40 -68.32
N ALA A 862 58.78 53.43 -67.49
CA ALA A 862 57.88 54.59 -67.47
C ALA A 862 58.02 55.48 -68.72
N ASN A 863 59.16 55.42 -69.41
CA ASN A 863 59.49 56.26 -70.57
C ASN A 863 59.90 55.40 -71.80
N PRO A 864 58.95 54.72 -72.47
CA PRO A 864 59.26 53.81 -73.57
C PRO A 864 59.77 54.51 -74.85
N GLY A 865 59.59 55.83 -74.98
CA GLY A 865 60.06 56.62 -76.12
C GLY A 865 60.95 57.80 -75.71
N SER A 866 61.80 58.29 -76.62
CA SER A 866 62.68 59.44 -76.34
C SER A 866 61.93 60.77 -76.15
N SER A 867 60.67 60.84 -76.57
CA SER A 867 59.81 62.03 -76.43
C SER A 867 59.13 62.15 -75.07
N THR A 868 59.05 61.07 -74.29
CA THR A 868 58.45 61.08 -72.95
C THR A 868 59.46 61.39 -71.84
N LEU A 869 60.76 61.24 -72.12
CA LEU A 869 61.82 61.44 -71.15
C LEU A 869 62.16 62.94 -70.95
N THR A 870 61.82 63.47 -69.78
CA THR A 870 62.18 64.83 -69.34
C THR A 870 63.40 64.84 -68.41
N ARG A 871 64.15 65.94 -68.42
CA ARG A 871 65.34 66.19 -67.55
C ARG A 871 66.47 65.14 -67.68
N HIS A 872 67.03 64.96 -68.87
CA HIS A 872 68.14 64.05 -69.18
C HIS A 872 69.34 64.07 -68.21
N GLY A 873 69.63 65.19 -67.55
CA GLY A 873 70.74 65.31 -66.58
C GLY A 873 70.64 64.32 -65.41
N ARG A 874 69.43 63.97 -64.96
CA ARG A 874 69.24 63.01 -63.85
C ARG A 874 69.69 61.58 -64.20
N LEU A 875 69.63 61.19 -65.48
CA LEU A 875 70.14 59.91 -65.93
C LEU A 875 71.67 59.87 -65.95
N ILE A 876 72.31 61.00 -66.25
CA ILE A 876 73.76 61.13 -66.16
C ILE A 876 74.18 61.02 -64.69
N ASP A 877 73.48 61.70 -63.78
CA ASP A 877 73.74 61.60 -62.34
C ASP A 877 73.51 60.18 -61.79
N LEU A 878 72.46 59.49 -62.27
CA LEU A 878 72.19 58.10 -61.93
C LEU A 878 73.27 57.17 -62.48
N TYR A 879 73.73 57.37 -63.72
CA TYR A 879 74.83 56.61 -64.31
C TYR A 879 76.14 56.84 -63.55
N ILE A 880 76.42 58.07 -63.11
CA ILE A 880 77.56 58.39 -62.24
C ILE A 880 77.42 57.67 -60.89
N ALA A 881 76.22 57.63 -60.30
CA ALA A 881 75.97 56.92 -59.05
C ALA A 881 76.16 55.39 -59.21
N ILE A 882 75.66 54.80 -60.30
CA ILE A 882 75.85 53.39 -60.66
C ILE A 882 77.35 53.10 -60.84
N TYR A 883 78.06 53.95 -61.58
CA TYR A 883 79.50 53.82 -61.82
C TYR A 883 80.31 53.93 -60.52
N ALA A 884 79.97 54.89 -59.65
CA ALA A 884 80.63 55.07 -58.35
C ALA A 884 80.41 53.86 -57.42
N LYS A 885 79.18 53.32 -57.36
CA LYS A 885 78.88 52.10 -56.57
C LYS A 885 79.53 50.85 -57.18
N CYS A 886 79.68 50.78 -58.50
CA CYS A 886 80.41 49.70 -59.19
C CYS A 886 81.91 49.72 -58.87
N LEU A 887 82.54 50.91 -58.81
CA LEU A 887 83.94 51.07 -58.41
C LEU A 887 84.18 50.77 -56.92
N GLY A 888 83.20 51.05 -56.06
CA GLY A 888 83.27 50.78 -54.62
C GLY A 888 82.88 49.36 -54.20
N SER A 889 82.47 48.50 -55.14
CA SER A 889 82.02 47.13 -54.85
C SER A 889 83.18 46.19 -54.57
N ALA A 890 83.05 45.35 -53.53
CA ALA A 890 84.03 44.32 -53.18
C ALA A 890 84.13 43.18 -54.21
N ASP A 891 83.10 42.96 -55.04
CA ASP A 891 83.05 41.95 -56.11
C ASP A 891 82.95 42.64 -57.48
N GLY A 892 84.07 43.23 -57.90
CA GLY A 892 84.13 44.07 -59.09
C GLY A 892 83.88 43.34 -60.42
N GLU A 893 83.94 42.00 -60.47
CA GLU A 893 83.65 41.23 -61.69
C GLU A 893 82.13 41.02 -61.86
N ARG A 894 81.43 40.66 -60.79
CA ARG A 894 79.97 40.53 -60.79
C ARG A 894 79.28 41.87 -61.02
N SER A 895 79.74 42.94 -60.38
CA SER A 895 79.22 44.29 -60.58
C SER A 895 79.40 44.78 -62.02
N ARG A 896 80.53 44.48 -62.66
CA ARG A 896 80.76 44.82 -64.08
C ARG A 896 79.86 44.02 -65.04
N ARG A 897 79.56 42.75 -64.74
CA ARG A 897 78.62 41.94 -65.53
C ARG A 897 77.15 42.35 -65.36
N MET A 898 76.77 42.94 -64.22
CA MET A 898 75.40 43.44 -64.01
C MET A 898 75.14 44.80 -64.67
N VAL A 899 76.20 45.61 -64.84
CA VAL A 899 76.12 46.94 -65.47
C VAL A 899 76.27 46.87 -67.00
N ALA A 900 77.04 45.89 -67.51
CA ALA A 900 77.12 45.58 -68.94
C ALA A 900 75.81 44.97 -69.45
#